data_AF-K5CGX4-F1
#
_entry.id   AF-K5CGX4-F1
#
_cell.length_a   1.000
_cell.length_b   1.000
_cell.length_c   1.000
_cell.angle_alpha   90.00
_cell.angle_beta   90.00
_cell.angle_gamma   90.00
#
_symmetry.space_group_name_H-M   'P 1'
#
loop_
_entity.id
_entity.type
_entity.pdbx_description
1 polymer ?
#
loop_
_entity_poly.entity_id
_entity_poly.type
_entity_poly.pdbx_seq_one_letter_code
_entity_poly.pdbx_strand_id
1 'polypeptide(L)'
;MSESSKQKRERAARVNRPRLETIGLIYAREMRDQLRDRRTLFTIIVLPILLYPIVGMLLLQIAQFTQQHPISVCVIGMEHVQSAATGDIPPLLVEKEIEEESDAPKKALPEYRFADAVSEDVRNVNVTTYRTSELERTGDLSQRSETWVRDGIYDCVICFETPLSGANPMHPNEQGTIGLFYNVASDQSLVARERMASILNRWRGTWVRNRLSSAGMELSVLDPFQVRDVDIAPERTREAAFWSKLLPFIMLIWAMTGAFYPAIDLVAGEKERGTLETLLCSPTLRSEIVWGKLGAVMSFSMMTAILNACSMLVTSTFVFNQIAIGPAGGSMGTPPLIPMLWLFVALIPLSALFSALALAVAAMARSSKEGQYYLMPLMMLTLPLVLLPMLPGTTLSLGTSLIPVTGMFLLVRTLVEGHMFEALTYVPTVALVTGICLWMAVQWARRQFESESVLFGDGDQWELGAWFRHLWRDRQLAATPTVAFGCGAVVLVGLFFGKLAVTEMPTTFAGIATLVLIPQLGLILAPTLLMSIMLTTSLRTSLRLSLPSWRTWPVIGVLCVMLHPLYIQLAGWISTMYPLSDQAAEAMLPFTQQIASAPWTSVILLMAFVPAICEEITFRGFIFGGLVRGGHPLRAVLVTAIMFGISHGVLQQSISATFMGLLLGWIALRTGSVLPGIAIHFSNNALSVSLQRVAELDLPILNELILNTANGPAYHPYWTACCFIVSAACLGGVYRITQDVDSINSNDALADRVIVGGNATDPSLKRLTPATQ
;
A
#
# COMPACT_ATOMS: atom_id res chain seq x y z
N MET A 1 17.52 56.16 -13.76
CA MET A 1 16.20 55.62 -14.19
C MET A 1 15.17 56.73 -14.00
N SER A 2 14.56 57.25 -15.08
CA SER A 2 13.55 58.32 -14.94
C SER A 2 12.30 57.81 -14.23
N GLU A 3 11.56 58.66 -13.52
CA GLU A 3 10.29 58.27 -12.88
C GLU A 3 9.30 57.66 -13.88
N SER A 4 9.30 58.14 -15.13
CA SER A 4 8.52 57.57 -16.23
C SER A 4 8.88 56.10 -16.50
N SER A 5 10.17 55.74 -16.42
CA SER A 5 10.62 54.35 -16.58
C SER A 5 10.26 53.45 -15.40
N LYS A 6 10.25 53.98 -14.17
CA LYS A 6 9.73 53.28 -12.98
C LYS A 6 8.21 53.09 -13.07
N GLN A 7 7.46 54.12 -13.41
CA GLN A 7 6.00 54.05 -13.56
C GLN A 7 5.57 53.12 -14.72
N LYS A 8 6.31 53.11 -15.84
CA LYS A 8 6.07 52.14 -16.92
C LYS A 8 6.40 50.70 -16.50
N ARG A 9 7.49 50.48 -15.76
CA ARG A 9 7.82 49.15 -15.18
C ARG A 9 6.81 48.71 -14.13
N GLU A 10 6.34 49.62 -13.27
CA GLU A 10 5.31 49.33 -12.27
C GLU A 10 3.94 49.08 -12.90
N ARG A 11 3.57 49.84 -13.94
CA ARG A 11 2.37 49.54 -14.75
C ARG A 11 2.49 48.19 -15.46
N ALA A 12 3.62 47.89 -16.10
CA ALA A 12 3.86 46.60 -16.74
C ALA A 12 3.86 45.43 -15.73
N ALA A 13 4.42 45.64 -14.54
CA ALA A 13 4.40 44.66 -13.45
C ALA A 13 3.00 44.46 -12.85
N ARG A 14 2.15 45.50 -12.85
CA ARG A 14 0.73 45.39 -12.44
C ARG A 14 -0.13 44.64 -13.46
N VAL A 15 0.20 44.71 -14.76
CA VAL A 15 -0.52 44.00 -15.83
C VAL A 15 -0.37 42.48 -15.75
N ASN A 16 0.73 41.97 -15.19
CA ASN A 16 0.99 40.53 -15.03
C ASN A 16 0.67 39.97 -13.64
N ARG A 17 -0.02 40.72 -12.77
CA ARG A 17 -0.47 40.21 -11.47
C ARG A 17 -1.90 39.72 -11.54
N PRO A 18 -2.22 38.53 -10.99
CA PRO A 18 -3.58 38.03 -10.97
C PRO A 18 -4.48 38.98 -10.16
N ARG A 19 -5.62 39.36 -10.74
CA ARG A 19 -6.65 40.18 -10.11
C ARG A 19 -7.63 39.27 -9.37
N LEU A 20 -7.80 39.53 -8.06
CA LEU A 20 -8.72 38.76 -7.20
C LEU A 20 -10.17 38.82 -7.67
N GLU A 21 -10.61 39.97 -8.20
CA GLU A 21 -11.97 40.13 -8.77
C GLU A 21 -12.21 39.18 -9.95
N THR A 22 -11.23 39.07 -10.85
CA THR A 22 -11.30 38.17 -12.02
C THR A 22 -11.27 36.71 -11.58
N ILE A 23 -10.41 36.35 -10.62
CA ILE A 23 -10.40 35.00 -10.03
C ILE A 23 -11.77 34.68 -9.41
N GLY A 24 -12.35 35.62 -8.65
CA GLY A 24 -13.66 35.47 -8.02
C GLY A 24 -14.80 35.30 -9.04
N LEU A 25 -14.76 36.02 -10.15
CA LEU A 25 -15.72 35.87 -11.25
C LEU A 25 -15.62 34.50 -11.93
N ILE A 26 -14.40 34.02 -12.20
CA ILE A 26 -14.18 32.68 -12.77
C ILE A 26 -14.67 31.63 -11.78
N TYR A 27 -14.26 31.72 -10.51
CA TYR A 27 -14.73 30.83 -9.44
C TYR A 27 -16.26 30.76 -9.37
N ALA A 28 -16.94 31.92 -9.34
CA ALA A 28 -18.39 31.98 -9.27
C ALA A 28 -19.07 31.36 -10.50
N ARG A 29 -18.49 31.54 -11.68
CA ARG A 29 -18.93 30.86 -12.91
C ARG A 29 -18.79 29.35 -12.76
N GLU A 30 -17.59 28.86 -12.41
CA GLU A 30 -17.34 27.41 -12.32
C GLU A 30 -18.23 26.74 -11.26
N MET A 31 -18.42 27.38 -10.10
CA MET A 31 -19.34 26.91 -9.07
C MET A 31 -20.77 26.81 -9.61
N ARG A 32 -21.23 27.82 -10.35
CA ARG A 32 -22.59 27.83 -10.93
C ARG A 32 -22.79 26.75 -11.97
N ASP A 33 -21.79 26.52 -12.82
CA ASP A 33 -21.85 25.51 -13.87
C ASP A 33 -21.88 24.10 -13.26
N GLN A 34 -21.04 23.83 -12.25
CA GLN A 34 -21.04 22.56 -11.52
C GLN A 34 -22.33 22.32 -10.72
N LEU A 35 -22.87 23.34 -10.05
CA LEU A 35 -24.15 23.24 -9.33
C LEU A 35 -25.36 23.04 -10.27
N ARG A 36 -25.20 23.19 -11.58
CA ARG A 36 -26.25 22.89 -12.57
C ARG A 36 -26.15 21.49 -13.14
N ASP A 37 -24.98 20.88 -13.07
CA ASP A 37 -24.79 19.51 -13.53
C ASP A 37 -25.34 18.51 -12.50
N ARG A 38 -26.50 17.92 -12.84
CA ARG A 38 -27.18 16.92 -12.01
C ARG A 38 -26.32 15.69 -11.78
N ARG A 39 -25.50 15.29 -12.76
CA ARG A 39 -24.65 14.11 -12.63
C ARG A 39 -23.55 14.36 -11.61
N THR A 40 -22.94 15.54 -11.70
CA THR A 40 -21.88 15.95 -10.79
C THR A 40 -22.42 16.18 -9.37
N LEU A 41 -23.56 16.85 -9.22
CA LEU A 41 -24.26 16.96 -7.93
C LEU A 41 -24.61 15.61 -7.31
N PHE A 42 -25.16 14.67 -8.10
CA PHE A 42 -25.49 13.34 -7.60
C PHE A 42 -24.24 12.62 -7.06
N THR A 43 -23.14 12.68 -7.80
CA THR A 43 -21.90 11.98 -7.44
C THR A 43 -21.18 12.62 -6.24
N ILE A 44 -21.17 13.95 -6.15
CA ILE A 44 -20.44 14.73 -5.14
C ILE A 44 -21.21 14.86 -3.82
N ILE A 45 -22.55 14.95 -3.89
CA ILE A 45 -23.41 15.24 -2.75
C ILE A 45 -24.23 14.00 -2.39
N VAL A 46 -25.06 13.51 -3.32
CA VAL A 46 -26.08 12.49 -3.01
C VAL A 46 -25.45 11.15 -2.69
N LEU A 47 -24.51 10.69 -3.51
CA LEU A 47 -23.86 9.38 -3.36
C LEU A 47 -23.14 9.24 -2.00
N PRO A 48 -22.22 10.12 -1.58
CA PRO A 48 -21.59 10.03 -0.25
C PRO A 48 -22.58 10.09 0.90
N ILE A 49 -23.62 10.92 0.81
CA ILE A 49 -24.63 11.02 1.86
C ILE A 49 -25.40 9.71 2.02
N LEU A 50 -25.74 9.04 0.91
CA LEU A 50 -26.53 7.79 0.94
C LEU A 50 -25.68 6.55 1.21
N LEU A 51 -24.40 6.56 0.85
CA LEU A 51 -23.55 5.37 0.92
C LEU A 51 -23.49 4.79 2.33
N TYR A 52 -23.21 5.60 3.36
CA TYR A 52 -23.05 5.12 4.72
C TYR A 52 -24.35 4.62 5.36
N PRO A 53 -25.50 5.31 5.20
CA PRO A 53 -26.79 4.76 5.59
C PRO A 53 -27.08 3.41 4.92
N ILE A 54 -26.78 3.25 3.62
CA ILE A 54 -27.00 1.99 2.91
C ILE A 54 -26.08 0.89 3.46
N VAL A 55 -24.78 1.17 3.61
CA VAL A 55 -23.82 0.22 4.19
C VAL A 55 -24.20 -0.13 5.64
N GLY A 56 -24.63 0.85 6.42
CA GLY A 56 -25.08 0.66 7.79
C GLY A 56 -26.33 -0.21 7.86
N MET A 57 -27.36 0.06 7.04
CA MET A 57 -28.55 -0.79 6.95
C MET A 57 -28.21 -2.21 6.49
N LEU A 58 -27.28 -2.36 5.54
CA LEU A 58 -26.80 -3.67 5.10
C LEU A 58 -26.10 -4.42 6.25
N LEU A 59 -25.24 -3.75 7.01
CA LEU A 59 -24.60 -4.35 8.19
C LEU A 59 -25.62 -4.74 9.26
N LEU A 60 -26.63 -3.90 9.50
CA LEU A 60 -27.72 -4.22 10.44
C LEU A 60 -28.52 -5.43 9.96
N GLN A 61 -28.83 -5.52 8.66
CA GLN A 61 -29.49 -6.68 8.07
C GLN A 61 -28.64 -7.95 8.19
N ILE A 62 -27.32 -7.86 7.94
CA ILE A 62 -26.40 -9.00 8.13
C ILE A 62 -26.38 -9.41 9.60
N ALA A 63 -26.27 -8.46 10.53
CA ALA A 63 -26.29 -8.75 11.97
C ALA A 63 -27.61 -9.42 12.39
N GLN A 64 -28.75 -8.91 11.92
CA GLN A 64 -30.06 -9.52 12.17
C GLN A 64 -30.19 -10.90 11.52
N PHE A 65 -29.70 -11.08 10.29
CA PHE A 65 -29.67 -12.37 9.59
C PHE A 65 -28.90 -13.41 10.39
N THR A 66 -27.74 -13.05 10.95
CA THR A 66 -26.94 -13.96 11.79
C THR A 66 -27.63 -14.32 13.11
N GLN A 67 -28.60 -13.53 13.58
CA GLN A 67 -29.31 -13.78 14.85
C GLN A 67 -30.67 -14.49 14.64
N GLN A 68 -31.39 -14.20 13.56
CA GLN A 68 -32.81 -14.55 13.43
C GLN A 68 -33.10 -15.88 12.71
N HIS A 69 -32.19 -16.41 11.88
CA HIS A 69 -32.48 -17.64 11.15
C HIS A 69 -32.49 -18.88 12.07
N PRO A 70 -33.58 -19.69 12.04
CA PRO A 70 -33.61 -20.95 12.76
C PRO A 70 -32.61 -21.91 12.15
N ILE A 71 -31.64 -22.37 12.93
CA ILE A 71 -30.72 -23.42 12.48
C ILE A 71 -31.35 -24.80 12.75
N SER A 72 -31.27 -25.68 11.75
CA SER A 72 -31.73 -27.06 11.84
C SER A 72 -30.57 -27.94 12.28
N VAL A 73 -30.63 -28.47 13.50
CA VAL A 73 -29.58 -29.31 14.07
C VAL A 73 -30.10 -30.73 14.27
N CYS A 74 -29.35 -31.70 13.80
CA CYS A 74 -29.60 -33.11 14.06
C CYS A 74 -28.67 -33.61 15.16
N VAL A 75 -29.21 -34.34 16.13
CA VAL A 75 -28.42 -34.97 17.21
C VAL A 75 -28.65 -36.48 17.17
N ILE A 76 -27.59 -37.23 16.96
CA ILE A 76 -27.62 -38.69 16.80
C ILE A 76 -26.95 -39.34 18.00
N GLY A 77 -27.59 -40.36 18.57
CA GLY A 77 -27.00 -41.18 19.61
C GLY A 77 -27.17 -40.61 21.02
N MET A 78 -28.28 -39.93 21.31
CA MET A 78 -28.55 -39.44 22.67
C MET A 78 -28.62 -40.58 23.71
N GLU A 79 -28.90 -41.81 23.29
CA GLU A 79 -28.80 -43.00 24.13
C GLU A 79 -27.37 -43.23 24.66
N HIS A 80 -26.33 -42.82 23.93
CA HIS A 80 -24.94 -42.92 24.37
C HIS A 80 -24.59 -41.90 25.46
N VAL A 81 -25.44 -40.88 25.63
CA VAL A 81 -25.37 -39.89 26.72
C VAL A 81 -26.24 -40.33 27.92
N GLN A 82 -27.40 -40.96 27.66
CA GLN A 82 -28.39 -41.38 28.68
C GLN A 82 -28.16 -42.80 29.26
N SER A 83 -27.45 -43.68 28.54
CA SER A 83 -27.10 -45.06 28.94
C SER A 83 -26.08 -45.12 30.10
N ALA A 84 -25.38 -44.03 30.36
CA ALA A 84 -24.54 -43.90 31.54
C ALA A 84 -25.42 -43.73 32.79
N ALA A 85 -25.83 -44.86 33.37
CA ALA A 85 -26.70 -44.99 34.56
C ALA A 85 -26.11 -44.48 35.89
N THR A 86 -25.27 -43.45 35.84
CA THR A 86 -24.74 -42.72 37.00
C THR A 86 -25.12 -41.26 36.79
N GLY A 87 -25.91 -40.68 37.70
CA GLY A 87 -26.47 -39.32 37.63
C GLY A 87 -25.47 -38.15 37.63
N ASP A 88 -24.29 -38.34 37.06
CA ASP A 88 -23.20 -37.37 36.96
C ASP A 88 -23.25 -36.53 35.67
N ILE A 89 -23.94 -36.98 34.61
CA ILE A 89 -23.98 -36.28 33.32
C ILE A 89 -25.16 -35.27 33.30
N PRO A 90 -24.92 -33.96 33.17
CA PRO A 90 -26.00 -32.98 33.07
C PRO A 90 -26.79 -33.17 31.76
N PRO A 91 -28.12 -32.92 31.75
CA PRO A 91 -28.92 -33.06 30.54
C PRO A 91 -28.49 -32.04 29.48
N LEU A 92 -28.18 -32.53 28.27
CA LEU A 92 -27.88 -31.66 27.11
C LEU A 92 -29.18 -31.15 26.45
N LEU A 93 -30.19 -32.01 26.37
CA LEU A 93 -31.50 -31.74 25.79
C LEU A 93 -32.60 -31.98 26.84
N VAL A 94 -33.64 -31.14 26.80
CA VAL A 94 -34.86 -31.23 27.60
C VAL A 94 -36.05 -31.29 26.64
N GLU A 95 -37.07 -32.07 26.98
CA GLU A 95 -38.31 -32.14 26.20
C GLU A 95 -39.07 -30.82 26.32
N LYS A 96 -39.60 -30.33 25.21
CA LYS A 96 -40.36 -29.08 25.17
C LYS A 96 -41.76 -29.35 25.72
N GLU A 97 -42.13 -28.67 26.81
CA GLU A 97 -43.51 -28.70 27.31
C GLU A 97 -44.41 -28.06 26.25
N ILE A 98 -45.28 -28.87 25.64
CA ILE A 98 -46.30 -28.38 24.71
C ILE A 98 -47.46 -27.88 25.57
N GLU A 99 -47.67 -26.56 25.64
CA GLU A 99 -48.93 -26.01 26.15
C GLU A 99 -50.07 -26.57 25.29
N GLU A 100 -50.99 -27.32 25.93
CA GLU A 100 -52.10 -27.99 25.27
C GLU A 100 -53.07 -26.96 24.65
N GLU A 101 -52.88 -26.63 23.38
CA GLU A 101 -53.94 -26.04 22.58
C GLU A 101 -54.00 -26.70 21.19
N SER A 102 -55.11 -27.43 20.98
CA SER A 102 -55.73 -27.84 19.71
C SER A 102 -55.50 -29.26 19.16
N ASP A 103 -56.65 -29.88 18.85
CA ASP A 103 -56.93 -31.22 18.32
C ASP A 103 -56.24 -31.56 16.98
N ALA A 104 -55.06 -32.17 17.01
CA ALA A 104 -54.47 -32.85 15.85
C ALA A 104 -53.88 -34.22 16.22
N PRO A 105 -53.92 -35.24 15.34
CA PRO A 105 -53.63 -36.62 15.70
C PRO A 105 -52.17 -36.84 16.09
N LYS A 106 -51.99 -37.49 17.23
CA LYS A 106 -50.72 -37.89 17.86
C LYS A 106 -49.84 -38.74 16.93
N LYS A 107 -48.92 -38.11 16.21
CA LYS A 107 -47.72 -38.73 15.64
C LYS A 107 -46.58 -37.72 15.42
N ALA A 108 -46.47 -36.71 16.28
CA ALA A 108 -45.31 -35.83 16.28
C ALA A 108 -44.21 -36.47 17.15
N LEU A 109 -42.99 -36.54 16.60
CA LEU A 109 -41.79 -36.84 17.37
C LEU A 109 -41.67 -35.80 18.52
N PRO A 110 -41.17 -36.19 19.71
CA PRO A 110 -40.98 -35.24 20.80
C PRO A 110 -40.05 -34.11 20.37
N GLU A 111 -40.49 -32.85 20.53
CA GLU A 111 -39.66 -31.67 20.26
C GLU A 111 -38.67 -31.49 21.43
N TYR A 112 -37.37 -31.44 21.10
CA TYR A 112 -36.31 -31.24 22.09
C TYR A 112 -35.75 -29.81 22.00
N ARG A 113 -35.40 -29.23 23.15
CA ARG A 113 -34.64 -27.99 23.26
C ARG A 113 -33.37 -28.22 24.07
N PHE A 114 -32.33 -27.41 23.87
CA PHE A 114 -31.15 -27.45 24.74
C PHE A 114 -31.53 -27.02 26.17
N ALA A 115 -30.89 -27.61 27.18
CA ALA A 115 -31.16 -27.28 28.58
C ALA A 115 -30.79 -25.82 28.90
N ASP A 116 -31.64 -25.13 29.69
CA ASP A 116 -31.51 -23.69 29.99
C ASP A 116 -30.15 -23.32 30.61
N ALA A 117 -29.53 -24.23 31.37
CA ALA A 117 -28.20 -24.08 31.95
C ALA A 117 -27.04 -24.00 30.91
N VAL A 118 -27.33 -24.22 29.63
CA VAL A 118 -26.36 -24.23 28.52
C VAL A 118 -26.74 -23.21 27.43
N SER A 119 -27.90 -22.55 27.54
CA SER A 119 -28.59 -21.92 26.38
C SER A 119 -29.03 -20.46 26.55
N GLU A 120 -28.45 -19.65 27.45
CA GLU A 120 -28.88 -18.24 27.67
C GLU A 120 -29.02 -17.40 26.37
N ASP A 121 -28.31 -17.73 25.29
CA ASP A 121 -28.30 -17.00 24.02
C ASP A 121 -28.95 -17.72 22.81
N VAL A 122 -29.57 -18.88 22.97
CA VAL A 122 -29.92 -19.75 21.83
C VAL A 122 -31.42 -19.71 21.54
N ARG A 123 -31.88 -18.59 20.96
CA ARG A 123 -33.22 -18.51 20.34
C ARG A 123 -33.14 -19.07 18.91
N ASN A 124 -34.18 -19.79 18.48
CA ASN A 124 -34.34 -20.32 17.11
C ASN A 124 -33.35 -21.45 16.74
N VAL A 125 -33.43 -22.60 17.41
CA VAL A 125 -32.76 -23.84 16.97
C VAL A 125 -33.77 -24.97 16.94
N ASN A 126 -33.92 -25.59 15.77
CA ASN A 126 -34.78 -26.75 15.60
C ASN A 126 -33.93 -28.01 15.78
N VAL A 127 -34.14 -28.73 16.87
CA VAL A 127 -33.39 -29.96 17.16
C VAL A 127 -34.21 -31.18 16.75
N THR A 128 -33.65 -32.01 15.87
CA THR A 128 -34.18 -33.35 15.57
C THR A 128 -33.25 -34.39 16.16
N THR A 129 -33.79 -35.41 16.83
CA THR A 129 -32.98 -36.49 17.42
C THR A 129 -33.22 -37.81 16.72
N TYR A 130 -32.15 -38.61 16.56
CA TYR A 130 -32.24 -39.98 16.06
C TYR A 130 -31.44 -40.93 16.94
N ARG A 131 -31.89 -42.18 17.03
CA ARG A 131 -31.13 -43.26 17.68
C ARG A 131 -30.13 -43.86 16.71
N THR A 132 -28.92 -44.12 17.20
CA THR A 132 -27.83 -44.80 16.48
C THR A 132 -28.30 -46.16 15.95
N SER A 133 -29.02 -46.93 16.78
CA SER A 133 -29.56 -48.26 16.41
C SER A 133 -30.61 -48.26 15.28
N GLU A 134 -31.29 -47.15 15.05
CA GLU A 134 -32.26 -47.00 13.95
C GLU A 134 -31.56 -46.65 12.63
N LEU A 135 -30.44 -45.93 12.69
CA LEU A 135 -29.72 -45.44 11.53
C LEU A 135 -28.68 -46.43 10.99
N GLU A 136 -28.01 -47.18 11.87
CA GLU A 136 -27.02 -48.22 11.48
C GLU A 136 -27.64 -49.38 10.69
N ARG A 137 -28.93 -49.67 10.89
CA ARG A 137 -29.65 -50.70 10.12
C ARG A 137 -29.78 -50.39 8.62
N THR A 138 -29.53 -49.14 8.22
CA THR A 138 -29.81 -48.63 6.87
C THR A 138 -28.60 -48.02 6.16
N GLY A 139 -27.40 -48.07 6.76
CA GLY A 139 -26.14 -47.61 6.14
C GLY A 139 -25.11 -47.11 7.16
N ASP A 140 -23.96 -46.66 6.67
CA ASP A 140 -22.90 -46.05 7.49
C ASP A 140 -23.33 -44.66 8.00
N LEU A 141 -23.13 -44.43 9.30
CA LEU A 141 -23.62 -43.27 10.03
C LEU A 141 -22.87 -41.98 9.65
N SER A 142 -21.57 -42.07 9.42
CA SER A 142 -20.74 -40.95 8.97
C SER A 142 -21.17 -40.51 7.56
N GLN A 143 -21.30 -41.46 6.64
CA GLN A 143 -21.69 -41.19 5.26
C GLN A 143 -23.09 -40.56 5.15
N ARG A 144 -24.03 -40.95 6.01
CA ARG A 144 -25.36 -40.33 6.09
C ARG A 144 -25.32 -38.93 6.68
N SER A 145 -24.55 -38.73 7.75
CA SER A 145 -24.37 -37.41 8.36
C SER A 145 -23.74 -36.42 7.37
N GLU A 146 -22.74 -36.86 6.61
CA GLU A 146 -22.16 -36.09 5.50
C GLU A 146 -23.17 -35.79 4.41
N THR A 147 -23.99 -36.77 4.02
CA THR A 147 -25.02 -36.60 2.98
C THR A 147 -26.11 -35.63 3.41
N TRP A 148 -26.59 -35.70 4.65
CA TRP A 148 -27.61 -34.78 5.15
C TRP A 148 -27.13 -33.32 5.25
N VAL A 149 -25.87 -33.13 5.61
CA VAL A 149 -25.23 -31.81 5.65
C VAL A 149 -24.92 -31.29 4.23
N ARG A 150 -24.51 -32.19 3.32
CA ARG A 150 -24.25 -31.84 1.91
C ARG A 150 -25.54 -31.50 1.15
N ASP A 151 -26.61 -32.24 1.40
CA ASP A 151 -27.91 -32.06 0.75
C ASP A 151 -28.75 -30.94 1.41
N GLY A 152 -28.24 -30.32 2.49
CA GLY A 152 -28.85 -29.16 3.15
C GLY A 152 -30.10 -29.51 3.98
N ILE A 153 -30.25 -30.76 4.42
CA ILE A 153 -31.37 -31.20 5.26
C ILE A 153 -31.19 -30.70 6.70
N TYR A 154 -29.95 -30.72 7.18
CA TYR A 154 -29.55 -30.18 8.48
C TYR A 154 -28.35 -29.25 8.31
N ASP A 155 -28.33 -28.14 9.03
CA ASP A 155 -27.21 -27.19 9.04
C ASP A 155 -26.03 -27.76 9.82
N CYS A 156 -26.28 -28.60 10.82
CA CYS A 156 -25.24 -29.26 11.59
C CYS A 156 -25.74 -30.61 12.11
N VAL A 157 -24.89 -31.63 12.08
CA VAL A 157 -25.16 -32.94 12.68
C VAL A 157 -24.16 -33.20 13.80
N ILE A 158 -24.67 -33.42 15.01
CA ILE A 158 -23.91 -33.85 16.18
C ILE A 158 -24.06 -35.36 16.31
N CYS A 159 -22.95 -36.08 16.33
CA CYS A 159 -22.94 -37.53 16.41
C CYS A 159 -22.17 -38.01 17.64
N PHE A 160 -22.85 -38.77 18.50
CA PHE A 160 -22.23 -39.51 19.60
C PHE A 160 -21.92 -40.94 19.14
N GLU A 161 -20.71 -41.16 18.62
CA GLU A 161 -20.31 -42.45 18.02
C GLU A 161 -20.14 -43.56 19.07
N THR A 162 -19.72 -43.18 20.28
CA THR A 162 -19.45 -44.11 21.38
C THR A 162 -20.17 -43.68 22.65
N PRO A 163 -20.56 -44.62 23.54
CA PRO A 163 -21.06 -44.31 24.87
C PRO A 163 -20.11 -43.37 25.59
N LEU A 164 -20.62 -42.26 26.11
CA LEU A 164 -19.86 -41.36 26.96
C LEU A 164 -19.68 -42.01 28.33
N SER A 165 -18.76 -42.97 28.43
CA SER A 165 -18.42 -43.59 29.70
C SER A 165 -17.55 -42.63 30.52
N GLY A 166 -17.76 -42.63 31.85
CA GLY A 166 -16.76 -42.07 32.75
C GLY A 166 -15.45 -42.81 32.54
N ALA A 167 -14.34 -42.08 32.40
CA ALA A 167 -13.02 -42.67 32.22
C ALA A 167 -12.83 -43.84 33.20
N ASN A 168 -12.80 -45.07 32.68
CA ASN A 168 -12.53 -46.23 33.49
C ASN A 168 -11.04 -46.15 33.89
N PRO A 169 -10.68 -46.06 35.19
CA PRO A 169 -9.29 -45.88 35.60
C PRO A 169 -8.36 -47.04 35.14
N MET A 170 -8.92 -48.17 34.70
CA MET A 170 -8.19 -49.30 34.11
C MET A 170 -7.90 -49.15 32.60
N HIS A 171 -8.61 -48.27 31.88
CA HIS A 171 -8.47 -48.05 30.42
C HIS A 171 -8.52 -46.55 30.07
N PRO A 172 -7.40 -45.81 30.20
CA PRO A 172 -7.36 -44.35 29.98
C PRO A 172 -7.56 -43.90 28.51
N ASN A 173 -7.60 -44.84 27.55
CA ASN A 173 -7.66 -44.55 26.12
C ASN A 173 -9.06 -44.60 25.49
N GLU A 174 -10.10 -44.99 26.22
CA GLU A 174 -11.48 -44.95 25.71
C GLU A 174 -12.13 -43.60 26.03
N GLN A 175 -11.70 -42.56 25.30
CA GLN A 175 -12.34 -41.24 25.34
C GLN A 175 -13.49 -41.23 24.32
N GLY A 176 -14.70 -40.87 24.76
CA GLY A 176 -15.84 -40.75 23.86
C GLY A 176 -15.62 -39.64 22.82
N THR A 177 -15.77 -39.97 21.54
CA THR A 177 -15.66 -39.04 20.42
C THR A 177 -17.03 -38.45 20.09
N ILE A 178 -17.06 -37.11 19.89
CA ILE A 178 -18.23 -36.40 19.39
C ILE A 178 -17.88 -35.89 17.99
N GLY A 179 -18.57 -36.42 16.98
CA GLY A 179 -18.46 -35.96 15.59
C GLY A 179 -19.34 -34.73 15.36
N LEU A 180 -18.76 -33.67 14.79
CA LEU A 180 -19.49 -32.47 14.38
C LEU A 180 -19.38 -32.32 12.86
N PHE A 181 -20.46 -32.65 12.15
CA PHE A 181 -20.51 -32.57 10.69
C PHE A 181 -21.14 -31.25 10.25
N TYR A 182 -20.41 -30.50 9.43
CA TYR A 182 -20.82 -29.20 8.89
C TYR A 182 -20.22 -28.99 7.50
N ASN A 183 -20.83 -28.12 6.70
CA ASN A 183 -20.40 -27.79 5.34
C ASN A 183 -19.78 -26.39 5.29
N VAL A 184 -18.48 -26.30 5.02
CA VAL A 184 -17.75 -25.02 4.89
C VAL A 184 -18.28 -24.17 3.73
N ALA A 185 -18.90 -24.78 2.72
CA ALA A 185 -19.50 -24.06 1.60
C ALA A 185 -20.87 -23.44 1.92
N SER A 186 -21.43 -23.70 3.12
CA SER A 186 -22.71 -23.13 3.57
C SER A 186 -22.51 -22.23 4.78
N ASP A 187 -22.85 -20.94 4.62
CA ASP A 187 -22.79 -19.95 5.72
C ASP A 187 -23.68 -20.35 6.90
N GLN A 188 -24.86 -20.95 6.64
CA GLN A 188 -25.78 -21.42 7.69
C GLN A 188 -25.15 -22.55 8.52
N SER A 189 -24.43 -23.46 7.87
CA SER A 189 -23.75 -24.57 8.51
C SER A 189 -22.54 -24.13 9.34
N LEU A 190 -21.79 -23.12 8.87
CA LEU A 190 -20.71 -22.49 9.63
C LEU A 190 -21.23 -21.81 10.92
N VAL A 191 -22.33 -21.06 10.82
CA VAL A 191 -23.00 -20.43 11.97
C VAL A 191 -23.53 -21.49 12.94
N ALA A 192 -24.15 -22.57 12.44
CA ALA A 192 -24.63 -23.67 13.25
C ALA A 192 -23.48 -24.37 14.00
N ARG A 193 -22.35 -24.62 13.34
CA ARG A 193 -21.14 -25.21 13.94
C ARG A 193 -20.62 -24.37 15.10
N GLU A 194 -20.48 -23.06 14.92
CA GLU A 194 -19.98 -22.16 15.98
C GLU A 194 -20.91 -22.13 17.19
N ARG A 195 -22.22 -22.05 16.95
CA ARG A 195 -23.24 -22.12 18.01
C ARG A 195 -23.18 -23.47 18.75
N MET A 196 -23.11 -24.58 18.03
CA MET A 196 -23.06 -25.92 18.63
C MET A 196 -21.77 -26.17 19.39
N ALA A 197 -20.61 -25.73 18.88
CA ALA A 197 -19.34 -25.83 19.58
C ALA A 197 -19.33 -25.05 20.90
N SER A 198 -19.95 -23.87 20.94
CA SER A 198 -20.13 -23.08 22.17
C SER A 198 -21.00 -23.83 23.20
N ILE A 199 -22.14 -24.40 22.77
CA ILE A 199 -23.04 -25.19 23.62
C ILE A 199 -22.32 -26.41 24.19
N LEU A 200 -21.64 -27.20 23.35
CA LEU A 200 -20.91 -28.39 23.78
C LEU A 200 -19.78 -28.06 24.78
N ASN A 201 -19.08 -26.94 24.58
CA ASN A 201 -18.06 -26.48 25.52
C ASN A 201 -18.63 -26.07 26.88
N ARG A 202 -19.76 -25.35 26.91
CA ARG A 202 -20.47 -25.00 28.16
C ARG A 202 -20.98 -26.26 28.87
N TRP A 203 -21.60 -27.17 28.12
CA TRP A 203 -22.09 -28.44 28.66
C TRP A 203 -20.96 -29.29 29.25
N ARG A 204 -19.83 -29.41 28.53
CA ARG A 204 -18.62 -30.07 29.03
C ARG A 204 -18.12 -29.43 30.33
N GLY A 205 -18.09 -28.10 30.41
CA GLY A 205 -17.71 -27.38 31.62
C GLY A 205 -18.59 -27.71 32.82
N THR A 206 -19.92 -27.73 32.63
CA THR A 206 -20.88 -28.13 33.67
C THR A 206 -20.69 -29.59 34.10
N TRP A 207 -20.46 -30.49 33.14
CA TRP A 207 -20.23 -31.90 33.43
C TRP A 207 -18.96 -32.13 34.25
N VAL A 208 -17.83 -31.52 33.84
CA VAL A 208 -16.57 -31.60 34.59
C VAL A 208 -16.74 -31.04 35.99
N ARG A 209 -17.45 -29.90 36.13
CA ARG A 209 -17.72 -29.27 37.42
C ARG A 209 -18.47 -30.18 38.39
N ASN A 210 -19.54 -30.83 37.91
CA ASN A 210 -20.36 -31.75 38.72
C ASN A 210 -19.58 -32.99 39.16
N ARG A 211 -18.70 -33.51 38.30
CA ARG A 211 -17.88 -34.69 38.63
C ARG A 211 -16.79 -34.38 39.66
N LEU A 212 -16.17 -33.20 39.60
CA LEU A 212 -15.17 -32.82 40.58
C LEU A 212 -15.78 -32.53 41.95
N SER A 213 -16.95 -31.89 41.98
CA SER A 213 -17.66 -31.66 43.25
C SER A 213 -18.14 -32.97 43.88
N SER A 214 -18.64 -33.94 43.10
CA SER A 214 -19.04 -35.26 43.62
C SER A 214 -17.86 -36.10 44.11
N ALA A 215 -16.66 -35.90 43.54
CA ALA A 215 -15.41 -36.50 44.01
C ALA A 215 -14.77 -35.79 45.22
N GLY A 216 -15.41 -34.74 45.76
CA GLY A 216 -14.89 -33.97 46.90
C GLY A 216 -13.66 -33.11 46.57
N MET A 217 -13.36 -32.90 45.29
CA MET A 217 -12.28 -32.04 44.84
C MET A 217 -12.74 -30.58 44.80
N GLU A 218 -11.90 -29.69 45.31
CA GLU A 218 -12.16 -28.26 45.28
C GLU A 218 -12.08 -27.74 43.83
N LEU A 219 -13.15 -27.09 43.36
CA LEU A 219 -13.24 -26.55 41.98
C LEU A 219 -12.14 -25.52 41.65
N SER A 220 -11.46 -24.98 42.67
CA SER A 220 -10.31 -24.08 42.56
C SER A 220 -9.12 -24.68 41.82
N VAL A 221 -9.06 -26.01 41.68
CA VAL A 221 -7.99 -26.71 40.93
C VAL A 221 -8.14 -26.55 39.42
N LEU A 222 -9.35 -26.36 38.89
CA LEU A 222 -9.59 -26.20 37.46
C LEU A 222 -9.35 -24.78 36.94
N ASP A 223 -9.62 -23.79 37.77
CA ASP A 223 -9.37 -22.37 37.50
C ASP A 223 -8.32 -21.87 38.51
N PRO A 224 -7.05 -22.33 38.41
CA PRO A 224 -5.99 -21.99 39.36
C PRO A 224 -5.69 -20.48 39.40
N PHE A 225 -6.09 -19.75 38.37
CA PHE A 225 -6.07 -18.30 38.31
C PHE A 225 -7.32 -17.80 37.61
N GLN A 226 -7.94 -16.76 38.16
CA GLN A 226 -8.90 -15.97 37.42
C GLN A 226 -8.14 -14.85 36.73
N VAL A 227 -8.10 -14.88 35.39
CA VAL A 227 -7.60 -13.75 34.62
C VAL A 227 -8.60 -12.63 34.77
N ARG A 228 -8.27 -11.66 35.63
CA ARG A 228 -9.03 -10.43 35.73
C ARG A 228 -8.49 -9.47 34.68
N ASP A 229 -9.14 -9.46 33.51
CA ASP A 229 -8.91 -8.43 32.50
C ASP A 229 -9.43 -7.09 33.04
N VAL A 230 -8.55 -6.38 33.76
CA VAL A 230 -8.82 -5.01 34.19
C VAL A 230 -8.50 -4.11 33.01
N ASP A 231 -9.53 -3.66 32.30
CA ASP A 231 -9.35 -2.60 31.32
C ASP A 231 -9.03 -1.29 32.05
N ILE A 232 -7.78 -0.85 31.93
CA ILE A 232 -7.29 0.42 32.49
C ILE A 232 -7.59 1.56 31.50
N ALA A 233 -7.98 1.25 30.26
CA ALA A 233 -8.37 2.28 29.32
C ALA A 233 -9.69 2.92 29.79
N PRO A 234 -9.78 4.27 29.83
CA PRO A 234 -11.05 4.95 30.02
C PRO A 234 -12.08 4.42 29.01
N GLU A 235 -13.35 4.21 29.41
CA GLU A 235 -14.42 3.67 28.53
C GLU A 235 -14.52 4.42 27.18
N ARG A 236 -14.13 5.70 27.16
CA ARG A 236 -14.08 6.56 25.97
C ARG A 236 -12.97 6.23 24.95
N THR A 237 -11.96 5.44 25.32
CA THR A 237 -10.74 5.27 24.52
C THR A 237 -10.87 4.16 23.47
N ARG A 238 -11.63 3.08 23.72
CA ARG A 238 -11.85 2.03 22.70
C ARG A 238 -12.64 2.56 21.51
N GLU A 239 -13.71 3.30 21.77
CA GLU A 239 -14.52 3.95 20.74
C GLU A 239 -13.69 4.99 19.98
N ALA A 240 -12.92 5.83 20.70
CA ALA A 240 -12.05 6.83 20.10
C ALA A 240 -10.94 6.20 19.24
N ALA A 241 -10.39 5.04 19.62
CA ALA A 241 -9.34 4.37 18.86
C ALA A 241 -9.81 3.93 17.47
N PHE A 242 -11.01 3.38 17.35
CA PHE A 242 -11.58 3.03 16.04
C PHE A 242 -11.81 4.28 15.18
N TRP A 243 -12.46 5.30 15.76
CA TRP A 243 -12.77 6.54 15.05
C TRP A 243 -11.52 7.35 14.67
N SER A 244 -10.46 7.30 15.46
CA SER A 244 -9.16 7.95 15.18
C SER A 244 -8.49 7.44 13.91
N LYS A 245 -8.75 6.18 13.55
CA LYS A 245 -8.26 5.57 12.33
C LYS A 245 -9.25 5.78 11.18
N LEU A 246 -10.53 5.53 11.43
CA LEU A 246 -11.53 5.52 10.37
C LEU A 246 -11.86 6.93 9.82
N LEU A 247 -12.01 7.94 10.68
CA LEU A 247 -12.47 9.28 10.26
C LEU A 247 -11.47 9.98 9.33
N PRO A 248 -10.16 10.09 9.66
CA PRO A 248 -9.21 10.75 8.77
C PRO A 248 -9.06 10.01 7.44
N PHE A 249 -9.15 8.67 7.45
CA PHE A 249 -9.11 7.84 6.24
C PHE A 249 -10.24 8.17 5.28
N ILE A 250 -11.47 8.14 5.78
CA ILE A 250 -12.64 8.41 4.96
C ILE A 250 -12.57 9.86 4.46
N MET A 251 -12.31 10.83 5.33
CA MET A 251 -12.22 12.24 4.94
C MET A 251 -11.21 12.46 3.82
N LEU A 252 -10.06 11.80 3.88
CA LEU A 252 -9.00 11.94 2.91
C LEU A 252 -9.36 11.32 1.54
N ILE A 253 -9.98 10.13 1.53
CA ILE A 253 -10.48 9.50 0.31
C ILE A 253 -11.53 10.37 -0.35
N TRP A 254 -12.45 10.95 0.43
CA TRP A 254 -13.53 11.77 -0.11
C TRP A 254 -13.09 13.17 -0.51
N ALA A 255 -12.09 13.74 0.16
CA ALA A 255 -11.41 14.95 -0.32
C ALA A 255 -10.77 14.72 -1.69
N MET A 256 -10.11 13.58 -1.88
CA MET A 256 -9.51 13.20 -3.15
C MET A 256 -10.56 12.95 -4.24
N THR A 257 -11.53 12.05 -4.01
CA THR A 257 -12.58 11.72 -4.98
C THR A 257 -13.45 12.94 -5.33
N GLY A 258 -13.74 13.78 -4.33
CA GLY A 258 -14.46 15.04 -4.51
C GLY A 258 -13.69 16.09 -5.31
N ALA A 259 -12.36 15.98 -5.43
CA ALA A 259 -11.57 16.82 -6.33
C ALA A 259 -11.53 16.28 -7.78
N PHE A 260 -11.58 14.96 -7.96
CA PHE A 260 -11.35 14.32 -9.25
C PHE A 260 -12.46 14.61 -10.27
N TYR A 261 -13.72 14.40 -9.90
CA TYR A 261 -14.85 14.64 -10.80
C TYR A 261 -14.95 16.10 -11.27
N PRO A 262 -14.93 17.10 -10.36
CA PRO A 262 -14.91 18.51 -10.78
C PRO A 262 -13.70 18.86 -11.63
N ALA A 263 -12.50 18.38 -11.29
CA ALA A 263 -11.30 18.71 -12.07
C ALA A 263 -11.39 18.18 -13.51
N ILE A 264 -11.94 16.97 -13.68
CA ILE A 264 -12.15 16.38 -15.01
C ILE A 264 -13.15 17.22 -15.82
N ASP A 265 -14.31 17.54 -15.26
CA ASP A 265 -15.35 18.28 -16.00
C ASP A 265 -14.93 19.73 -16.29
N LEU A 266 -14.32 20.43 -15.32
CA LEU A 266 -13.88 21.82 -15.45
C LEU A 266 -12.72 22.02 -16.41
N VAL A 267 -11.96 20.99 -16.75
CA VAL A 267 -10.78 21.11 -17.63
C VAL A 267 -10.91 20.23 -18.85
N ALA A 268 -10.91 18.92 -18.67
CA ALA A 268 -11.01 17.98 -19.78
C ALA A 268 -12.39 18.04 -20.45
N GLY A 269 -13.46 18.21 -19.66
CA GLY A 269 -14.83 18.39 -20.16
C GLY A 269 -15.02 19.71 -20.91
N GLU A 270 -14.51 20.83 -20.39
CA GLU A 270 -14.53 22.11 -21.11
C GLU A 270 -13.69 22.08 -22.40
N LYS A 271 -12.56 21.37 -22.38
CA LYS A 271 -11.71 21.18 -23.56
C LYS A 271 -12.41 20.32 -24.61
N GLU A 272 -13.07 19.24 -24.22
CA GLU A 272 -13.89 18.39 -25.09
C GLU A 272 -15.06 19.17 -25.73
N ARG A 273 -15.63 20.13 -25.01
CA ARG A 273 -16.73 20.99 -25.49
C ARG A 273 -16.26 22.21 -26.31
N GLY A 274 -14.95 22.47 -26.39
CA GLY A 274 -14.38 23.66 -27.02
C GLY A 274 -14.60 24.98 -26.26
N THR A 275 -15.17 24.94 -25.04
CA THR A 275 -15.48 26.15 -24.26
C THR A 275 -14.23 26.74 -23.58
N LEU A 276 -13.20 25.92 -23.36
CA LEU A 276 -11.93 26.34 -22.79
C LEU A 276 -11.20 27.37 -23.68
N GLU A 277 -11.28 27.20 -25.00
CA GLU A 277 -10.66 28.09 -25.98
C GLU A 277 -11.27 29.50 -25.93
N THR A 278 -12.60 29.55 -25.75
CA THR A 278 -13.33 30.83 -25.60
C THR A 278 -12.88 31.57 -24.33
N LEU A 279 -12.63 30.85 -23.24
CA LEU A 279 -12.11 31.44 -22.00
C LEU A 279 -10.68 31.96 -22.18
N LEU A 280 -9.83 31.26 -22.95
CA LEU A 280 -8.45 31.68 -23.23
C LEU A 280 -8.36 32.90 -24.16
N CYS A 281 -9.39 33.15 -24.97
CA CYS A 281 -9.52 34.37 -25.79
C CYS A 281 -10.01 35.59 -24.99
N SER A 282 -10.49 35.41 -23.76
CA SER A 282 -10.92 36.50 -22.88
C SER A 282 -9.72 37.29 -22.33
N PRO A 283 -9.89 38.56 -21.89
CA PRO A 283 -8.80 39.37 -21.33
C PRO A 283 -8.44 38.95 -19.88
N THR A 284 -8.21 37.66 -19.66
CA THR A 284 -7.85 37.05 -18.38
C THR A 284 -6.48 36.36 -18.48
N LEU A 285 -5.70 36.42 -17.41
CA LEU A 285 -4.40 35.76 -17.35
C LEU A 285 -4.61 34.24 -17.17
N ARG A 286 -3.76 33.42 -17.78
CA ARG A 286 -3.80 31.95 -17.60
C ARG A 286 -3.71 31.54 -16.12
N SER A 287 -2.95 32.29 -15.33
CA SER A 287 -2.88 32.10 -13.87
C SER A 287 -4.19 32.45 -13.15
N GLU A 288 -4.95 33.46 -13.61
CA GLU A 288 -6.25 33.81 -13.03
C GLU A 288 -7.27 32.67 -13.26
N ILE A 289 -7.24 32.06 -14.45
CA ILE A 289 -8.06 30.88 -14.79
C ILE A 289 -7.73 29.71 -13.86
N VAL A 290 -6.43 29.41 -13.68
CA VAL A 290 -5.99 28.31 -12.81
C VAL A 290 -6.45 28.51 -11.37
N TRP A 291 -6.28 29.70 -10.80
CA TRP A 291 -6.72 29.98 -9.43
C TRP A 291 -8.23 29.91 -9.26
N GLY A 292 -9.01 30.40 -10.24
CA GLY A 292 -10.47 30.31 -10.23
C GLY A 292 -10.97 28.87 -10.26
N LYS A 293 -10.43 28.06 -11.19
CA LYS A 293 -10.75 26.63 -11.30
C LYS A 293 -10.29 25.83 -10.08
N LEU A 294 -9.08 26.10 -9.57
CA LEU A 294 -8.56 25.45 -8.36
C LEU A 294 -9.48 25.71 -7.16
N GLY A 295 -9.92 26.95 -6.96
CA GLY A 295 -10.85 27.30 -5.89
C GLY A 295 -12.17 26.55 -6.01
N ALA A 296 -12.72 26.41 -7.22
CA ALA A 296 -13.97 25.68 -7.44
C ALA A 296 -13.82 24.18 -7.10
N VAL A 297 -12.77 23.53 -7.64
CA VAL A 297 -12.49 22.12 -7.35
C VAL A 297 -12.27 21.89 -5.84
N MET A 298 -11.55 22.80 -5.18
CA MET A 298 -11.29 22.73 -3.74
C MET A 298 -12.58 22.84 -2.92
N SER A 299 -13.48 23.77 -3.27
CA SER A 299 -14.78 23.90 -2.60
C SER A 299 -15.62 22.63 -2.73
N PHE A 300 -15.66 22.00 -3.91
CA PHE A 300 -16.37 20.73 -4.11
C PHE A 300 -15.74 19.57 -3.35
N SER A 301 -14.41 19.47 -3.38
CA SER A 301 -13.65 18.49 -2.60
C SER A 301 -13.96 18.58 -1.11
N MET A 302 -13.92 19.80 -0.56
CA MET A 302 -14.26 20.04 0.84
C MET A 302 -15.73 19.70 1.11
N MET A 303 -16.65 20.17 0.28
CA MET A 303 -18.08 19.92 0.45
C MET A 303 -18.38 18.41 0.48
N THR A 304 -17.82 17.62 -0.43
CA THR A 304 -17.98 16.16 -0.45
C THR A 304 -17.47 15.51 0.84
N ALA A 305 -16.28 15.87 1.31
CA ALA A 305 -15.73 15.31 2.54
C ALA A 305 -16.58 15.68 3.77
N ILE A 306 -17.01 16.95 3.87
CA ILE A 306 -17.84 17.45 4.98
C ILE A 306 -19.20 16.76 5.01
N LEU A 307 -19.90 16.69 3.86
CA LEU A 307 -21.19 16.02 3.75
C LEU A 307 -21.09 14.55 4.14
N ASN A 308 -19.98 13.91 3.79
CA ASN A 308 -19.74 12.55 4.20
C ASN A 308 -19.52 12.43 5.72
N ALA A 309 -18.65 13.25 6.33
CA ALA A 309 -18.49 13.25 7.79
C ALA A 309 -19.83 13.46 8.53
N CYS A 310 -20.67 14.36 8.02
CA CYS A 310 -22.03 14.57 8.54
C CYS A 310 -22.91 13.33 8.37
N SER A 311 -22.89 12.68 7.20
CA SER A 311 -23.65 11.45 6.95
C SER A 311 -23.23 10.32 7.89
N MET A 312 -21.92 10.16 8.13
CA MET A 312 -21.38 9.19 9.07
C MET A 312 -21.81 9.49 10.52
N LEU A 313 -21.77 10.75 10.95
CA LEU A 313 -22.24 11.15 12.28
C LEU A 313 -23.70 10.73 12.49
N VAL A 314 -24.56 11.04 11.51
CA VAL A 314 -25.98 10.66 11.52
C VAL A 314 -26.15 9.13 11.48
N THR A 315 -25.42 8.43 10.62
CA THR A 315 -25.52 6.97 10.50
C THR A 315 -25.08 6.27 11.79
N SER A 316 -24.02 6.76 12.44
CA SER A 316 -23.53 6.22 13.72
C SER A 316 -24.59 6.27 14.82
N THR A 317 -25.34 7.37 14.90
CA THR A 317 -26.38 7.53 15.93
C THR A 317 -27.56 6.58 15.73
N PHE A 318 -27.90 6.24 14.49
CA PHE A 318 -29.06 5.40 14.16
C PHE A 318 -28.74 3.91 14.07
N VAL A 319 -27.66 3.55 13.39
CA VAL A 319 -27.35 2.15 13.02
C VAL A 319 -26.42 1.50 14.05
N PHE A 320 -25.28 2.14 14.34
CA PHE A 320 -24.22 1.50 15.12
C PHE A 320 -24.58 1.37 16.61
N ASN A 321 -25.43 2.25 17.12
CA ASN A 321 -26.03 2.09 18.45
C ASN A 321 -26.98 0.87 18.56
N GLN A 322 -27.52 0.37 17.44
CA GLN A 322 -28.40 -0.82 17.43
C GLN A 322 -27.61 -2.11 17.17
N ILE A 323 -26.48 -2.01 16.49
CA ILE A 323 -25.56 -3.12 16.20
C ILE A 323 -24.63 -3.31 17.41
N ALA A 324 -25.13 -3.94 18.47
CA ALA A 324 -24.29 -4.44 19.56
C ALA A 324 -23.63 -5.77 19.11
N ILE A 325 -22.49 -5.70 18.42
CA ILE A 325 -21.75 -6.90 18.03
C ILE A 325 -20.85 -7.34 19.20
N GLY A 326 -21.30 -8.37 19.93
CA GLY A 326 -20.43 -9.30 20.62
C GLY A 326 -20.80 -9.63 22.08
N PRO A 327 -20.29 -10.75 22.63
CA PRO A 327 -20.57 -11.22 24.00
C PRO A 327 -20.07 -10.29 25.12
N ALA A 328 -19.37 -9.20 24.76
CA ALA A 328 -18.76 -8.24 25.68
C ALA A 328 -19.51 -6.89 25.77
N GLY A 329 -20.71 -6.77 25.18
CA GLY A 329 -21.66 -5.68 25.50
C GLY A 329 -21.23 -4.23 25.20
N GLY A 330 -20.16 -4.00 24.45
CA GLY A 330 -19.73 -2.64 24.09
C GLY A 330 -20.55 -2.06 22.94
N SER A 331 -21.33 -1.00 23.18
CA SER A 331 -21.91 -0.19 22.10
C SER A 331 -20.80 0.53 21.34
N MET A 332 -20.86 0.56 20.01
CA MET A 332 -19.98 1.44 19.23
C MET A 332 -20.50 2.88 19.38
N GLY A 333 -19.96 3.63 20.35
CA GLY A 333 -20.40 4.99 20.60
C GLY A 333 -20.12 5.96 19.45
N THR A 334 -20.79 7.12 19.54
CA THR A 334 -20.77 8.16 18.51
C THR A 334 -19.37 8.75 18.32
N PRO A 335 -18.98 9.10 17.08
CA PRO A 335 -17.69 9.72 16.82
C PRO A 335 -17.56 11.05 17.60
N PRO A 336 -16.39 11.32 18.20
CA PRO A 336 -16.19 12.49 19.04
C PRO A 336 -16.19 13.80 18.21
N LEU A 337 -16.88 14.84 18.72
CA LEU A 337 -17.05 16.12 18.02
C LEU A 337 -15.77 16.97 17.95
N ILE A 338 -14.93 16.95 18.99
CA ILE A 338 -13.71 17.76 19.04
C ILE A 338 -12.71 17.33 17.94
N PRO A 339 -12.42 16.03 17.76
CA PRO A 339 -11.60 15.55 16.65
C PRO A 339 -12.15 15.88 15.25
N MET A 340 -13.47 15.95 15.09
CA MET A 340 -14.07 16.41 13.83
C MET A 340 -13.66 17.84 13.49
N LEU A 341 -13.57 18.76 14.47
CA LEU A 341 -13.10 20.13 14.22
C LEU A 341 -11.67 20.15 13.68
N TRP A 342 -10.77 19.33 14.23
CA TRP A 342 -9.39 19.21 13.73
C TRP A 342 -9.33 18.59 12.33
N LEU A 343 -10.23 17.65 12.02
CA LEU A 343 -10.40 17.12 10.67
C LEU A 343 -10.79 18.21 9.66
N PHE A 344 -11.68 19.14 10.01
CA PHE A 344 -12.03 20.27 9.15
C PHE A 344 -10.83 21.18 8.85
N VAL A 345 -9.98 21.44 9.85
CA VAL A 345 -8.76 22.25 9.67
C VAL A 345 -7.78 21.53 8.74
N ALA A 346 -7.57 20.23 8.93
CA ALA A 346 -6.69 19.42 8.08
C ALA A 346 -7.22 19.23 6.65
N LEU A 347 -8.55 19.27 6.47
CA LEU A 347 -9.21 19.13 5.17
C LEU A 347 -8.81 20.24 4.19
N ILE A 348 -8.66 21.48 4.67
CA ILE A 348 -8.34 22.64 3.82
C ILE A 348 -7.07 22.42 2.98
N PRO A 349 -5.88 22.17 3.58
CA PRO A 349 -4.67 21.96 2.81
C PRO A 349 -4.68 20.67 1.99
N LEU A 350 -5.37 19.62 2.45
CA LEU A 350 -5.48 18.35 1.72
C LEU A 350 -6.36 18.48 0.47
N SER A 351 -7.52 19.12 0.59
CA SER A 351 -8.38 19.45 -0.56
C SER A 351 -7.63 20.31 -1.56
N ALA A 352 -6.92 21.35 -1.10
CA ALA A 352 -6.11 22.18 -1.99
C ALA A 352 -5.04 21.37 -2.75
N LEU A 353 -4.35 20.45 -2.06
CA LEU A 353 -3.33 19.59 -2.65
C LEU A 353 -3.92 18.66 -3.71
N PHE A 354 -4.98 17.92 -3.38
CA PHE A 354 -5.62 17.00 -4.33
C PHE A 354 -6.28 17.74 -5.49
N SER A 355 -6.89 18.90 -5.25
CA SER A 355 -7.43 19.74 -6.33
C SER A 355 -6.35 20.23 -7.28
N ALA A 356 -5.20 20.67 -6.77
CA ALA A 356 -4.09 21.11 -7.62
C ALA A 356 -3.50 19.97 -8.46
N LEU A 357 -3.31 18.80 -7.86
CA LEU A 357 -2.83 17.61 -8.57
C LEU A 357 -3.85 17.13 -9.62
N ALA A 358 -5.13 17.05 -9.25
CA ALA A 358 -6.20 16.63 -10.15
C ALA A 358 -6.34 17.60 -11.34
N LEU A 359 -6.28 18.91 -11.10
CA LEU A 359 -6.36 19.93 -12.14
C LEU A 359 -5.16 19.85 -13.12
N ALA A 360 -3.96 19.63 -12.58
CA ALA A 360 -2.75 19.48 -13.40
C ALA A 360 -2.82 18.24 -14.30
N VAL A 361 -3.26 17.09 -13.76
CA VAL A 361 -3.42 15.85 -14.53
C VAL A 361 -4.56 15.98 -15.54
N ALA A 362 -5.71 16.53 -15.14
CA ALA A 362 -6.88 16.70 -16.01
C ALA A 362 -6.59 17.63 -17.20
N ALA A 363 -5.73 18.63 -17.03
CA ALA A 363 -5.29 19.52 -18.12
C ALA A 363 -4.59 18.77 -19.27
N MET A 364 -3.98 17.62 -18.99
CA MET A 364 -3.32 16.80 -20.00
C MET A 364 -4.30 15.97 -20.84
N ALA A 365 -5.51 15.75 -20.37
CA ALA A 365 -6.52 14.98 -21.07
C ALA A 365 -7.18 15.78 -22.20
N ARG A 366 -7.70 15.09 -23.21
CA ARG A 366 -8.50 15.72 -24.28
C ARG A 366 -9.98 15.55 -24.07
N SER A 367 -10.38 14.44 -23.45
CA SER A 367 -11.77 14.12 -23.13
C SER A 367 -11.94 13.83 -21.65
N SER A 368 -13.18 13.93 -21.19
CA SER A 368 -13.56 13.56 -19.83
C SER A 368 -13.21 12.10 -19.51
N LYS A 369 -13.32 11.22 -20.52
CA LYS A 369 -12.94 9.79 -20.41
C LYS A 369 -11.44 9.59 -20.23
N GLU A 370 -10.62 10.29 -21.02
CA GLU A 370 -9.16 10.27 -20.87
C GLU A 370 -8.72 10.85 -19.52
N GLY A 371 -9.39 11.92 -19.07
CA GLY A 371 -9.16 12.51 -17.75
C GLY A 371 -9.32 11.49 -16.64
N GLN A 372 -10.39 10.69 -16.69
CA GLN A 372 -10.60 9.61 -15.74
C GLN A 372 -9.44 8.59 -15.73
N TYR A 373 -8.94 8.19 -16.90
CA TYR A 373 -7.81 7.27 -16.99
C TYR A 373 -6.50 7.87 -16.47
N TYR A 374 -6.26 9.17 -16.70
CA TYR A 374 -5.05 9.84 -16.21
C TYR A 374 -5.05 10.06 -14.70
N LEU A 375 -6.23 10.22 -14.08
CA LEU A 375 -6.36 10.37 -12.63
C LEU A 375 -6.27 9.02 -11.88
N MET A 376 -6.46 7.87 -12.54
CA MET A 376 -6.34 6.54 -11.90
C MET A 376 -4.93 6.26 -11.33
N PRO A 377 -3.81 6.49 -12.05
CA PRO A 377 -2.46 6.36 -11.47
C PRO A 377 -2.22 7.29 -10.27
N LEU A 378 -2.80 8.48 -10.28
CA LEU A 378 -2.74 9.39 -9.13
C LEU A 378 -3.44 8.77 -7.91
N MET A 379 -4.62 8.18 -8.10
CA MET A 379 -5.32 7.43 -7.05
C MET A 379 -4.52 6.24 -6.53
N MET A 380 -3.87 5.50 -7.43
CA MET A 380 -3.04 4.35 -7.06
C MET A 380 -1.80 4.77 -6.26
N LEU A 381 -1.24 5.95 -6.55
CA LEU A 381 -0.12 6.50 -5.80
C LEU A 381 -0.54 7.02 -4.41
N THR A 382 -1.72 7.63 -4.30
CA THR A 382 -2.19 8.22 -3.04
C THR A 382 -2.74 7.16 -2.09
N LEU A 383 -3.34 6.09 -2.58
CA LEU A 383 -3.96 5.06 -1.73
C LEU A 383 -2.98 4.44 -0.71
N PRO A 384 -1.74 4.03 -1.06
CA PRO A 384 -0.76 3.57 -0.07
C PRO A 384 -0.41 4.62 0.99
N LEU A 385 -0.35 5.91 0.63
CA LEU A 385 -0.06 7.00 1.58
C LEU A 385 -1.19 7.18 2.61
N VAL A 386 -2.41 6.84 2.21
CA VAL A 386 -3.61 6.88 3.06
C VAL A 386 -3.75 5.61 3.90
N LEU A 387 -3.31 4.46 3.39
CA LEU A 387 -3.37 3.17 4.09
C LEU A 387 -2.27 2.99 5.14
N LEU A 388 -1.08 3.57 4.92
CA LEU A 388 0.06 3.41 5.84
C LEU A 388 -0.31 3.76 7.30
N PRO A 389 -0.98 4.89 7.60
CA PRO A 389 -1.43 5.22 8.96
C PRO A 389 -2.45 4.26 9.59
N MET A 390 -3.06 3.37 8.80
CA MET A 390 -4.00 2.34 9.28
C MET A 390 -3.29 1.11 9.83
N LEU A 391 -2.03 0.90 9.44
CA LEU A 391 -1.25 -0.22 9.91
C LEU A 391 -0.97 -0.08 11.42
N PRO A 392 -1.11 -1.18 12.19
CA PRO A 392 -0.76 -1.19 13.61
C PRO A 392 0.73 -0.82 13.79
N GLY A 393 1.04 -0.12 14.88
CA GLY A 393 2.40 0.33 15.20
C GLY A 393 2.87 1.59 14.47
N THR A 394 2.08 2.16 13.54
CA THR A 394 2.41 3.46 12.94
C THR A 394 1.99 4.61 13.85
N THR A 395 2.98 5.35 14.34
CA THR A 395 2.80 6.53 15.21
C THR A 395 3.31 7.80 14.53
N LEU A 396 2.91 8.95 15.08
CA LEU A 396 3.39 10.25 14.62
C LEU A 396 4.82 10.44 15.10
N SER A 397 5.76 10.42 14.17
CA SER A 397 7.19 10.60 14.43
C SER A 397 7.76 11.64 13.49
N LEU A 398 9.01 12.04 13.73
CA LEU A 398 9.71 12.94 12.80
C LEU A 398 9.79 12.31 11.40
N GLY A 399 9.99 10.99 11.32
CA GLY A 399 10.06 10.27 10.06
C GLY A 399 8.72 10.24 9.33
N THR A 400 7.65 9.78 10.01
CA THR A 400 6.32 9.62 9.39
C THR A 400 5.63 10.96 9.09
N SER A 401 5.98 12.04 9.81
CA SER A 401 5.50 13.40 9.52
C SER A 401 6.07 14.01 8.24
N LEU A 402 7.22 13.51 7.75
CA LEU A 402 7.82 13.95 6.48
C LEU A 402 7.17 13.30 5.24
N ILE A 403 6.38 12.25 5.41
CA ILE A 403 5.69 11.58 4.31
C ILE A 403 4.47 12.43 3.91
N PRO A 404 4.37 12.91 2.65
CA PRO A 404 3.23 13.70 2.21
C PRO A 404 1.92 12.94 2.42
N VAL A 405 0.85 13.67 2.79
CA VAL A 405 -0.49 13.11 3.07
C VAL A 405 -0.54 12.24 4.34
N THR A 406 0.35 11.26 4.48
CA THR A 406 0.49 10.39 5.66
C THR A 406 0.76 11.19 6.94
N GLY A 407 1.65 12.18 6.89
CA GLY A 407 1.97 13.03 8.05
C GLY A 407 0.76 13.82 8.55
N MET A 408 -0.06 14.34 7.63
CA MET A 408 -1.31 15.04 7.98
C MET A 408 -2.34 14.08 8.57
N PHE A 409 -2.46 12.87 8.01
CA PHE A 409 -3.31 11.83 8.56
C PHE A 409 -2.93 11.52 10.01
N LEU A 410 -1.66 11.18 10.25
CA LEU A 410 -1.17 10.80 11.58
C LEU A 410 -1.31 11.96 12.57
N LEU A 411 -1.07 13.19 12.13
CA LEU A 411 -1.29 14.38 12.96
C LEU A 411 -2.74 14.44 13.44
N VAL A 412 -3.71 14.27 12.54
CA VAL A 412 -5.12 14.27 12.91
C VAL A 412 -5.48 13.07 13.78
N ARG A 413 -4.97 11.87 13.46
CA ARG A 413 -5.15 10.67 14.27
C ARG A 413 -4.67 10.88 15.71
N THR A 414 -3.46 11.40 15.91
CA THR A 414 -2.89 11.70 17.23
C THR A 414 -3.70 12.78 17.98
N LEU A 415 -4.25 13.76 17.25
CA LEU A 415 -5.20 14.74 17.82
C LEU A 415 -6.53 14.07 18.23
N VAL A 416 -7.02 13.09 17.46
CA VAL A 416 -8.25 12.32 17.77
C VAL A 416 -8.04 11.43 19.00
N GLU A 417 -6.86 10.81 19.11
CA GLU A 417 -6.45 9.99 20.25
C GLU A 417 -6.24 10.82 21.54
N GLY A 418 -6.25 12.16 21.44
CA GLY A 418 -6.17 13.07 22.59
C GLY A 418 -4.74 13.48 22.98
N HIS A 419 -3.73 13.05 22.23
CA HIS A 419 -2.32 13.35 22.46
C HIS A 419 -1.92 14.73 21.90
N MET A 420 -2.52 15.80 22.44
CA MET A 420 -2.35 17.16 21.90
C MET A 420 -0.90 17.68 21.96
N PHE A 421 -0.17 17.36 23.03
CA PHE A 421 1.21 17.81 23.18
C PHE A 421 2.11 17.21 22.11
N GLU A 422 2.02 15.90 21.90
CA GLU A 422 2.76 15.18 20.86
C GLU A 422 2.40 15.73 19.47
N ALA A 423 1.11 15.86 19.15
CA ALA A 423 0.67 16.42 17.88
C ALA A 423 1.24 17.83 17.61
N LEU A 424 1.23 18.72 18.61
CA LEU A 424 1.68 20.10 18.45
C LEU A 424 3.16 20.20 18.08
N THR A 425 4.00 19.27 18.57
CA THR A 425 5.43 19.25 18.22
C THR A 425 5.69 18.99 16.73
N TYR A 426 4.80 18.23 16.07
CA TYR A 426 4.95 17.85 14.66
C TYR A 426 4.17 18.74 13.68
N VAL A 427 3.28 19.63 14.16
CA VAL A 427 2.53 20.57 13.32
C VAL A 427 3.44 21.36 12.36
N PRO A 428 4.57 21.97 12.80
CA PRO A 428 5.42 22.74 11.89
C PRO A 428 6.01 21.89 10.75
N THR A 429 6.43 20.67 11.06
CA THR A 429 7.01 19.72 10.09
C THR A 429 5.96 19.31 9.07
N VAL A 430 4.77 18.91 9.51
CA VAL A 430 3.67 18.49 8.63
C VAL A 430 3.19 19.66 7.77
N ALA A 431 3.07 20.87 8.34
CA ALA A 431 2.69 22.07 7.61
C ALA A 431 3.73 22.46 6.55
N LEU A 432 5.03 22.33 6.86
CA LEU A 432 6.11 22.60 5.92
C LEU A 432 6.07 21.62 4.73
N VAL A 433 6.00 20.31 5.00
CA VAL A 433 5.95 19.29 3.94
C VAL A 433 4.70 19.47 3.08
N THR A 434 3.53 19.60 3.70
CA THR A 434 2.26 19.80 2.98
C THR A 434 2.29 21.10 2.16
N GLY A 435 2.87 22.17 2.72
CA GLY A 435 3.03 23.45 2.03
C GLY A 435 3.96 23.37 0.81
N ILE A 436 5.08 22.64 0.92
CA ILE A 436 6.00 22.39 -0.21
C ILE A 436 5.29 21.57 -1.29
N CYS A 437 4.61 20.48 -0.92
CA CYS A 437 3.87 19.65 -1.87
C CYS A 437 2.76 20.45 -2.57
N LEU A 438 2.01 21.25 -1.82
CA LEU A 438 0.97 22.12 -2.37
C LEU A 438 1.56 23.16 -3.34
N TRP A 439 2.65 23.82 -2.93
CA TRP A 439 3.34 24.77 -3.79
C TRP A 439 3.79 24.10 -5.10
N MET A 440 4.42 22.92 -5.02
CA MET A 440 4.83 22.17 -6.21
C MET A 440 3.63 21.79 -7.10
N ALA A 441 2.55 21.29 -6.51
CA ALA A 441 1.34 20.90 -7.24
C ALA A 441 0.70 22.09 -7.97
N VAL A 442 0.57 23.24 -7.30
CA VAL A 442 0.02 24.46 -7.89
C VAL A 442 0.91 24.99 -9.01
N GLN A 443 2.25 24.99 -8.83
CA GLN A 443 3.17 25.39 -9.90
C GLN A 443 3.10 24.44 -11.10
N TRP A 444 2.91 23.15 -10.84
CA TRP A 444 2.74 22.17 -11.91
C TRP A 444 1.43 22.40 -12.67
N ALA A 445 0.31 22.59 -11.98
CA ALA A 445 -0.97 22.96 -12.60
C ALA A 445 -0.84 24.23 -13.45
N ARG A 446 -0.21 25.28 -12.92
CA ARG A 446 0.00 26.54 -13.65
C ARG A 446 0.80 26.33 -14.94
N ARG A 447 1.88 25.55 -14.89
CA ARG A 447 2.70 25.23 -16.06
C ARG A 447 1.93 24.44 -17.13
N GLN A 448 1.00 23.56 -16.75
CA GLN A 448 0.18 22.84 -17.73
C GLN A 448 -0.73 23.80 -18.50
N PHE A 449 -1.37 24.75 -17.82
CA PHE A 449 -2.19 25.78 -18.48
C PHE A 449 -1.35 26.81 -19.26
N GLU A 450 -0.08 27.01 -18.91
CA GLU A 450 0.85 27.82 -19.71
C GLU A 450 1.34 27.09 -20.98
N SER A 451 1.21 25.76 -21.05
CA SER A 451 1.69 24.97 -22.19
C SER A 451 0.63 24.81 -23.28
N GLU A 452 0.90 25.37 -24.46
CA GLU A 452 0.00 25.29 -25.62
C GLU A 452 -0.09 23.88 -26.19
N SER A 453 1.01 23.12 -26.18
CA SER A 453 1.01 21.72 -26.63
C SER A 453 0.11 20.82 -25.78
N VAL A 454 -0.09 21.17 -24.51
CA VAL A 454 -0.95 20.42 -23.59
C VAL A 454 -2.42 20.82 -23.79
N LEU A 455 -2.68 22.13 -23.98
CA LEU A 455 -4.02 22.65 -24.20
C LEU A 455 -4.58 22.34 -25.60
N PHE A 456 -3.75 22.35 -26.64
CA PHE A 456 -4.15 22.26 -28.05
C PHE A 456 -3.48 21.12 -28.82
N GLY A 457 -2.88 20.15 -28.14
CA GLY A 457 -2.14 19.07 -28.79
C GLY A 457 -3.03 18.18 -29.65
N ASP A 458 -3.06 18.43 -30.95
CA ASP A 458 -3.53 17.52 -32.01
C ASP A 458 -2.61 16.29 -32.08
N GLY A 459 -3.18 15.10 -32.09
CA GLY A 459 -2.41 13.87 -32.28
C GLY A 459 -3.34 12.69 -32.50
N ASP A 460 -3.09 11.98 -33.60
CA ASP A 460 -3.93 10.96 -34.21
C ASP A 460 -4.70 10.04 -33.27
N GLN A 461 -5.90 9.64 -33.72
CA GLN A 461 -6.69 8.58 -33.11
C GLN A 461 -5.85 7.32 -32.97
N TRP A 462 -5.78 6.79 -31.74
CA TRP A 462 -4.92 5.67 -31.41
C TRP A 462 -5.46 4.36 -32.01
N GLU A 463 -4.90 3.94 -33.15
CA GLU A 463 -5.16 2.62 -33.73
C GLU A 463 -4.10 1.61 -33.28
N LEU A 464 -4.48 0.64 -32.43
CA LEU A 464 -3.62 -0.41 -31.87
C LEU A 464 -2.75 -1.13 -32.93
N GLY A 465 -3.33 -1.46 -34.08
CA GLY A 465 -2.64 -2.19 -35.16
C GLY A 465 -1.67 -1.34 -36.00
N ALA A 466 -1.92 -0.03 -36.09
CA ALA A 466 -0.98 0.91 -36.70
C ALA A 466 0.16 1.23 -35.73
N TRP A 467 -0.16 1.40 -34.44
CA TRP A 467 0.80 1.63 -33.36
C TRP A 467 1.82 0.50 -33.24
N PHE A 468 1.40 -0.78 -33.28
CA PHE A 468 2.33 -1.91 -33.18
C PHE A 468 3.28 -2.02 -34.38
N ARG A 469 2.77 -1.75 -35.60
CA ARG A 469 3.60 -1.71 -36.82
C ARG A 469 4.58 -0.54 -36.80
N HIS A 470 4.15 0.61 -36.29
CA HIS A 470 5.00 1.80 -36.14
C HIS A 470 6.10 1.56 -35.09
N LEU A 471 5.77 0.92 -33.96
CA LEU A 471 6.73 0.54 -32.90
C LEU A 471 7.87 -0.34 -33.42
N TRP A 472 7.52 -1.33 -34.25
CA TRP A 472 8.52 -2.28 -34.77
C TRP A 472 9.35 -1.69 -35.92
N ARG A 473 8.76 -0.82 -36.74
CA ARG A 473 9.44 -0.20 -37.88
C ARG A 473 10.36 0.94 -37.46
N ASP A 474 9.92 1.77 -36.51
CA ASP A 474 10.59 3.01 -36.15
C ASP A 474 11.43 2.84 -34.87
N ARG A 475 12.12 1.69 -34.77
CA ARG A 475 13.05 1.39 -33.68
C ARG A 475 14.20 2.39 -33.69
N GLN A 476 14.48 2.96 -32.52
CA GLN A 476 15.60 3.88 -32.36
C GLN A 476 16.87 3.16 -31.92
N LEU A 477 18.03 3.82 -32.08
CA LEU A 477 19.31 3.27 -31.64
C LEU A 477 19.32 2.87 -30.15
N ALA A 478 18.54 3.58 -29.33
CA ALA A 478 18.25 3.17 -27.96
C ALA A 478 16.98 3.86 -27.43
N ALA A 479 16.60 3.57 -26.18
CA ALA A 479 15.36 4.06 -25.59
C ALA A 479 15.23 5.59 -25.65
N THR A 480 14.00 6.07 -25.89
CA THR A 480 13.62 7.47 -25.72
C THR A 480 13.23 7.75 -24.26
N PRO A 481 13.19 9.02 -23.81
CA PRO A 481 12.73 9.35 -22.46
C PRO A 481 11.35 8.78 -22.13
N THR A 482 10.41 8.81 -23.07
CA THR A 482 9.05 8.26 -22.90
C THR A 482 9.07 6.75 -22.67
N VAL A 483 9.85 6.02 -23.47
CA VAL A 483 10.02 4.56 -23.32
C VAL A 483 10.69 4.21 -21.99
N ALA A 484 11.67 5.01 -21.56
CA ALA A 484 12.33 4.83 -20.26
C ALA A 484 11.36 5.04 -19.08
N PHE A 485 10.56 6.12 -19.11
CA PHE A 485 9.52 6.35 -18.09
C PHE A 485 8.48 5.23 -18.09
N GLY A 486 8.03 4.79 -19.27
CA GLY A 486 7.08 3.68 -19.40
C GLY A 486 7.63 2.38 -18.81
N CYS A 487 8.88 2.04 -19.11
CA CYS A 487 9.54 0.84 -18.57
C CYS A 487 9.62 0.90 -17.05
N GLY A 488 10.10 2.01 -16.51
CA GLY A 488 10.20 2.15 -15.06
C GLY A 488 8.84 2.18 -14.37
N ALA A 489 7.78 2.72 -15.00
CA ALA A 489 6.42 2.62 -14.49
C ALA A 489 5.93 1.16 -14.46
N VAL A 490 6.13 0.40 -15.55
CA VAL A 490 5.78 -1.04 -15.60
C VAL A 490 6.49 -1.82 -14.50
N VAL A 491 7.80 -1.59 -14.30
CA VAL A 491 8.59 -2.24 -13.24
C VAL A 491 8.05 -1.88 -11.86
N LEU A 492 7.82 -0.60 -11.57
CA LEU A 492 7.34 -0.17 -10.25
C LEU A 492 5.93 -0.70 -9.93
N VAL A 493 5.02 -0.66 -10.91
CA VAL A 493 3.67 -1.21 -10.75
C VAL A 493 3.70 -2.73 -10.60
N GLY A 494 4.50 -3.41 -11.41
CA GLY A 494 4.71 -4.86 -11.29
C GLY A 494 5.23 -5.25 -9.92
N LEU A 495 6.23 -4.54 -9.40
CA LEU A 495 6.77 -4.77 -8.06
C LEU A 495 5.76 -4.45 -6.94
N PHE A 496 4.93 -3.42 -7.10
CA PHE A 496 3.87 -3.10 -6.14
C PHE A 496 2.87 -4.25 -6.00
N PHE A 497 2.31 -4.72 -7.11
CA PHE A 497 1.40 -5.87 -7.10
C PHE A 497 2.11 -7.17 -6.71
N GLY A 498 3.35 -7.37 -7.12
CA GLY A 498 4.17 -8.51 -6.73
C GLY A 498 4.35 -8.59 -5.21
N LYS A 499 4.53 -7.46 -4.52
CA LYS A 499 4.61 -7.40 -3.05
C LYS A 499 3.27 -7.64 -2.38
N LEU A 500 2.18 -7.10 -2.93
CA LEU A 500 0.82 -7.34 -2.42
C LEU A 500 0.38 -8.81 -2.55
N ALA A 501 0.90 -9.52 -3.56
CA ALA A 501 0.60 -10.93 -3.77
C ALA A 501 1.26 -11.86 -2.71
N VAL A 502 2.23 -11.35 -1.95
CA VAL A 502 2.91 -12.10 -0.90
C VAL A 502 2.12 -11.96 0.40
N THR A 503 1.34 -12.98 0.74
CA THR A 503 0.50 -13.01 1.95
C THR A 503 1.22 -13.51 3.18
N GLU A 504 2.20 -14.41 3.01
CA GLU A 504 3.00 -15.00 4.09
C GLU A 504 4.47 -15.09 3.70
N MET A 505 5.37 -14.89 4.67
CA MET A 505 6.81 -15.02 4.46
C MET A 505 7.19 -16.51 4.40
N PRO A 506 7.82 -16.98 3.30
CA PRO A 506 8.21 -18.38 3.18
C PRO A 506 9.21 -18.79 4.27
N THR A 507 8.97 -19.94 4.89
CA THR A 507 9.84 -20.49 5.95
C THR A 507 10.99 -21.33 5.40
N THR A 508 11.01 -21.63 4.09
CA THR A 508 12.07 -22.41 3.44
C THR A 508 12.98 -21.52 2.60
N PHE A 509 14.26 -21.86 2.52
CA PHE A 509 15.21 -21.17 1.64
C PHE A 509 14.76 -21.19 0.17
N ALA A 510 14.18 -22.29 -0.32
CA ALA A 510 13.64 -22.37 -1.68
C ALA A 510 12.48 -21.39 -1.92
N GLY A 511 11.61 -21.22 -0.92
CA GLY A 511 10.56 -20.21 -0.94
C GLY A 511 11.12 -18.79 -0.97
N ILE A 512 12.13 -18.48 -0.15
CA ILE A 512 12.82 -17.18 -0.17
C ILE A 512 13.53 -16.94 -1.50
N ALA A 513 14.19 -17.97 -2.05
CA ALA A 513 14.82 -17.88 -3.36
C ALA A 513 13.81 -17.54 -4.45
N THR A 514 12.65 -18.20 -4.44
CA THR A 514 11.56 -17.92 -5.37
C THR A 514 11.03 -16.49 -5.20
N LEU A 515 10.83 -16.06 -3.95
CA LEU A 515 10.38 -14.72 -3.59
C LEU A 515 11.34 -13.63 -4.07
N VAL A 516 12.65 -13.90 -4.13
CA VAL A 516 13.65 -12.94 -4.65
C VAL A 516 13.79 -13.05 -6.17
N LEU A 517 13.84 -14.25 -6.74
CA LEU A 517 14.07 -14.48 -8.17
C LEU A 517 12.91 -14.02 -9.04
N ILE A 518 11.66 -14.22 -8.63
CA ILE A 518 10.48 -13.82 -9.42
C ILE A 518 10.46 -12.31 -9.66
N PRO A 519 10.58 -11.43 -8.64
CA PRO A 519 10.68 -9.99 -8.85
C PRO A 519 11.89 -9.60 -9.70
N GLN A 520 13.07 -10.16 -9.41
CA GLN A 520 14.32 -9.76 -10.08
C GLN A 520 14.33 -10.13 -11.58
N LEU A 521 13.99 -11.38 -11.91
CA LEU A 521 14.00 -11.86 -13.28
C LEU A 521 12.72 -11.50 -14.03
N GLY A 522 11.56 -11.66 -13.39
CA GLY A 522 10.25 -11.51 -14.02
C GLY A 522 9.70 -10.08 -14.04
N LEU A 523 9.87 -9.31 -12.96
CA LEU A 523 9.25 -7.99 -12.82
C LEU A 523 10.22 -6.83 -13.09
N ILE A 524 11.52 -7.04 -12.97
CA ILE A 524 12.56 -6.03 -13.23
C ILE A 524 13.23 -6.29 -14.59
N LEU A 525 13.93 -7.43 -14.72
CA LEU A 525 14.76 -7.67 -15.90
C LEU A 525 13.92 -8.00 -17.15
N ALA A 526 12.92 -8.88 -17.07
CA ALA A 526 12.13 -9.29 -18.22
C ALA A 526 11.44 -8.14 -18.98
N PRO A 527 10.70 -7.20 -18.34
CA PRO A 527 10.10 -6.09 -19.07
C PRO A 527 11.16 -5.18 -19.70
N THR A 528 12.30 -5.01 -19.03
CA THR A 528 13.43 -4.22 -19.56
C THR A 528 14.01 -4.85 -20.82
N LEU A 529 14.27 -6.17 -20.80
CA LEU A 529 14.81 -6.90 -21.95
C LEU A 529 13.79 -6.94 -23.09
N LEU A 530 12.52 -7.20 -22.79
CA LEU A 530 11.44 -7.21 -23.78
C LEU A 530 11.35 -5.85 -24.48
N MET A 531 11.29 -4.75 -23.72
CA MET A 531 11.24 -3.40 -24.28
C MET A 531 12.52 -3.05 -25.04
N SER A 532 13.69 -3.49 -24.57
CA SER A 532 14.95 -3.30 -25.29
C SER A 532 14.95 -4.01 -26.65
N ILE A 533 14.49 -5.26 -26.71
CA ILE A 533 14.45 -6.07 -27.94
C ILE A 533 13.39 -5.52 -28.91
N MET A 534 12.23 -5.09 -28.39
CA MET A 534 11.12 -4.63 -29.22
C MET A 534 11.29 -3.22 -29.76
N LEU A 535 11.89 -2.31 -28.98
CA LEU A 535 11.86 -0.86 -29.24
C LEU A 535 13.22 -0.29 -29.68
N THR A 536 14.31 -1.06 -29.55
CA THR A 536 15.66 -0.57 -29.85
C THR A 536 16.40 -1.43 -30.86
N THR A 537 17.29 -0.82 -31.64
CA THR A 537 18.12 -1.54 -32.62
C THR A 537 19.43 -2.06 -32.05
N SER A 538 19.95 -1.47 -30.96
CA SER A 538 21.19 -1.90 -30.31
C SER A 538 21.00 -2.08 -28.80
N LEU A 539 20.98 -3.35 -28.37
CA LEU A 539 20.93 -3.70 -26.95
C LEU A 539 22.15 -3.20 -26.18
N ARG A 540 23.34 -3.24 -26.81
CA ARG A 540 24.59 -2.79 -26.17
C ARG A 540 24.54 -1.30 -25.83
N THR A 541 24.04 -0.49 -26.75
CA THR A 541 23.91 0.96 -26.56
C THR A 541 22.76 1.30 -25.62
N SER A 542 21.64 0.57 -25.71
CA SER A 542 20.47 0.77 -24.84
C SER A 542 20.71 0.41 -23.39
N LEU A 543 21.42 -0.70 -23.15
CA LEU A 543 21.73 -1.18 -21.80
C LEU A 543 23.07 -0.65 -21.27
N ARG A 544 23.78 0.19 -22.04
CA ARG A 544 25.08 0.79 -21.68
C ARG A 544 26.14 -0.25 -21.27
N LEU A 545 26.26 -1.33 -22.05
CA LEU A 545 27.21 -2.42 -21.83
C LEU A 545 28.59 -2.15 -22.46
N SER A 546 29.03 -0.88 -22.45
CA SER A 546 30.37 -0.51 -22.90
C SER A 546 31.41 -0.80 -21.81
N LEU A 547 32.62 -1.20 -22.19
CA LEU A 547 33.72 -1.34 -21.24
C LEU A 547 34.36 0.04 -21.02
N PRO A 548 34.42 0.54 -19.78
CA PRO A 548 35.13 1.79 -19.49
C PRO A 548 36.64 1.61 -19.64
N SER A 549 37.37 2.73 -19.62
CA SER A 549 38.83 2.71 -19.70
C SER A 549 39.44 1.82 -18.61
N TRP A 550 40.54 1.12 -18.92
CA TRP A 550 41.16 0.20 -17.96
C TRP A 550 41.57 0.89 -16.64
N ARG A 551 41.96 2.18 -16.73
CA ARG A 551 42.36 3.05 -15.61
C ARG A 551 41.23 3.25 -14.59
N THR A 552 39.98 3.06 -15.00
CA THR A 552 38.82 3.20 -14.12
C THR A 552 38.72 2.04 -13.14
N TRP A 553 39.12 0.82 -13.52
CA TRP A 553 38.90 -0.39 -12.71
C TRP A 553 39.63 -0.43 -11.36
N PRO A 554 40.90 0.00 -11.24
CA PRO A 554 41.56 0.07 -9.93
C PRO A 554 40.81 1.00 -8.96
N VAL A 555 40.31 2.14 -9.45
CA VAL A 555 39.56 3.10 -8.64
C VAL A 555 38.20 2.51 -8.21
N ILE A 556 37.52 1.80 -9.11
CA ILE A 556 36.27 1.10 -8.81
C ILE A 556 36.51 -0.03 -7.80
N GLY A 557 37.60 -0.79 -7.91
CA GLY A 557 37.96 -1.84 -6.95
C GLY A 557 38.13 -1.31 -5.53
N VAL A 558 38.74 -0.13 -5.36
CA VAL A 558 38.82 0.53 -4.05
C VAL A 558 37.43 0.98 -3.58
N LEU A 559 36.63 1.59 -4.46
CA LEU A 559 35.25 2.03 -4.12
C LEU A 559 34.35 0.87 -3.68
N CYS A 560 34.49 -0.32 -4.27
CA CYS A 560 33.72 -1.51 -3.90
C CYS A 560 33.80 -1.86 -2.41
N VAL A 561 34.95 -1.59 -1.77
CA VAL A 561 35.16 -1.87 -0.34
C VAL A 561 34.89 -0.62 0.49
N MET A 562 35.39 0.54 0.07
CA MET A 562 35.35 1.77 0.88
C MET A 562 33.97 2.40 0.99
N LEU A 563 33.04 2.11 0.07
CA LEU A 563 31.68 2.63 0.14
C LEU A 563 30.79 1.87 1.14
N HIS A 564 31.11 0.61 1.46
CA HIS A 564 30.25 -0.24 2.29
C HIS A 564 30.09 0.30 3.73
N PRO A 565 31.15 0.72 4.45
CA PRO A 565 30.99 1.33 5.78
C PRO A 565 30.12 2.59 5.79
N LEU A 566 30.23 3.42 4.75
CA LEU A 566 29.41 4.63 4.60
C LEU A 566 27.94 4.27 4.39
N TYR A 567 27.67 3.23 3.60
CA TYR A 567 26.31 2.73 3.38
C TYR A 567 25.68 2.17 4.66
N ILE A 568 26.43 1.35 5.43
CA ILE A 568 25.96 0.82 6.72
C ILE A 568 25.70 1.94 7.73
N GLN A 569 26.58 2.95 7.81
CA GLN A 569 26.37 4.10 8.69
C GLN A 569 25.13 4.91 8.30
N LEU A 570 24.92 5.13 7.01
CA LEU A 570 23.72 5.80 6.49
C LEU A 570 22.46 5.01 6.80
N ALA A 571 22.46 3.70 6.57
CA ALA A 571 21.35 2.81 6.86
C ALA A 571 21.02 2.80 8.37
N GLY A 572 22.05 2.73 9.24
CA GLY A 572 21.88 2.82 10.69
C GLY A 572 21.25 4.14 11.12
N TRP A 573 21.71 5.27 10.59
CA TRP A 573 21.11 6.58 10.86
C TRP A 573 19.64 6.64 10.40
N ILE A 574 19.32 6.13 9.21
CA ILE A 574 17.94 6.08 8.73
C ILE A 574 17.07 5.19 9.63
N SER A 575 17.57 4.03 10.06
CA SER A 575 16.83 3.13 10.98
C SER A 575 16.58 3.77 12.35
N THR A 576 17.47 4.66 12.83
CA THR A 576 17.19 5.44 14.06
C THR A 576 16.12 6.51 13.86
N MET A 577 16.01 7.08 12.66
CA MET A 577 15.00 8.10 12.33
C MET A 577 13.64 7.47 11.98
N TYR A 578 13.65 6.24 11.48
CA TYR A 578 12.50 5.44 11.06
C TYR A 578 12.61 4.04 11.67
N PRO A 579 12.33 3.85 12.97
CA PRO A 579 12.41 2.53 13.60
C PRO A 579 11.36 1.57 13.02
N LEU A 580 11.74 0.29 12.90
CA LEU A 580 10.81 -0.79 12.60
C LEU A 580 9.97 -1.07 13.85
N SER A 581 8.68 -1.37 13.69
CA SER A 581 7.86 -1.86 14.80
C SER A 581 8.30 -3.25 15.22
N ASP A 582 8.11 -3.60 16.49
CA ASP A 582 8.47 -4.93 17.02
C ASP A 582 7.81 -6.04 16.21
N GLN A 583 6.54 -5.85 15.84
CA GLN A 583 5.79 -6.75 14.97
C GLN A 583 6.42 -6.92 13.58
N ALA A 584 6.93 -5.84 12.98
CA ALA A 584 7.60 -5.91 11.68
C ALA A 584 8.97 -6.58 11.79
N ALA A 585 9.69 -6.39 12.90
CA ALA A 585 10.94 -7.08 13.18
C ALA A 585 10.72 -8.60 13.36
N GLU A 586 9.69 -8.99 14.11
CA GLU A 586 9.28 -10.39 14.28
C GLU A 586 8.88 -11.03 12.95
N ALA A 587 8.14 -10.31 12.09
CA ALA A 587 7.77 -10.79 10.76
C ALA A 587 8.98 -11.05 9.83
N MET A 588 10.12 -10.40 10.09
CA MET A 588 11.37 -10.59 9.34
C MET A 588 12.28 -11.69 9.96
N LEU A 589 11.94 -12.20 11.14
CA LEU A 589 12.75 -13.21 11.82
C LEU A 589 12.93 -14.50 11.01
N PRO A 590 11.88 -15.10 10.38
CA PRO A 590 12.06 -16.28 9.55
C PRO A 590 13.01 -16.04 8.37
N PHE A 591 12.93 -14.85 7.75
CA PHE A 591 13.81 -14.47 6.65
C PHE A 591 15.27 -14.37 7.08
N THR A 592 15.54 -13.68 8.20
CA THR A 592 16.90 -13.51 8.72
C THR A 592 17.52 -14.84 9.17
N GLN A 593 16.76 -15.70 9.85
CA GLN A 593 17.21 -17.03 10.27
C GLN A 593 17.54 -17.94 9.08
N GLN A 594 16.67 -17.96 8.05
CA GLN A 594 16.92 -18.76 6.85
C GLN A 594 18.16 -18.28 6.09
N ILE A 595 18.38 -16.96 5.99
CA ILE A 595 19.58 -16.40 5.36
C ILE A 595 20.85 -16.76 6.15
N ALA A 596 20.79 -16.69 7.49
CA ALA A 596 21.92 -17.04 8.35
C ALA A 596 22.30 -18.54 8.22
N SER A 597 21.31 -19.43 8.14
CA SER A 597 21.54 -20.88 8.03
C SER A 597 21.90 -21.38 6.61
N ALA A 598 21.58 -20.62 5.57
CA ALA A 598 21.82 -21.02 4.19
C ALA A 598 23.31 -21.01 3.80
N PRO A 599 23.72 -21.80 2.79
CA PRO A 599 25.09 -21.76 2.27
C PRO A 599 25.51 -20.35 1.85
N TRP A 600 26.69 -19.92 2.28
CA TRP A 600 27.16 -18.54 2.04
C TRP A 600 27.18 -18.17 0.55
N THR A 601 27.59 -19.10 -0.31
CA THR A 601 27.63 -18.90 -1.78
C THR A 601 26.25 -18.71 -2.40
N SER A 602 25.23 -19.44 -1.93
CA SER A 602 23.87 -19.28 -2.44
C SER A 602 23.26 -17.96 -1.98
N VAL A 603 23.56 -17.52 -0.76
CA VAL A 603 23.15 -16.20 -0.25
C VAL A 603 23.78 -15.08 -1.08
N ILE A 604 25.09 -15.14 -1.37
CA ILE A 604 25.74 -14.13 -2.22
C ILE A 604 25.14 -14.12 -3.63
N LEU A 605 24.92 -15.29 -4.24
CA LEU A 605 24.32 -15.37 -5.57
C LEU A 605 22.93 -14.74 -5.60
N LEU A 606 22.08 -15.11 -4.63
CA LEU A 606 20.69 -14.71 -4.56
C LEU A 606 20.51 -13.23 -4.15
N MET A 607 21.26 -12.77 -3.16
CA MET A 607 21.05 -11.46 -2.52
C MET A 607 22.00 -10.37 -3.01
N ALA A 608 23.13 -10.73 -3.61
CA ALA A 608 24.08 -9.76 -4.12
C ALA A 608 24.19 -9.78 -5.64
N PHE A 609 24.46 -10.94 -6.24
CA PHE A 609 24.74 -11.03 -7.67
C PHE A 609 23.50 -10.80 -8.54
N VAL A 610 22.40 -11.51 -8.28
CA VAL A 610 21.18 -11.39 -9.08
C VAL A 610 20.61 -9.96 -9.03
N PRO A 611 20.41 -9.32 -7.86
CA PRO A 611 19.91 -7.94 -7.81
C PRO A 611 20.87 -6.95 -8.46
N ALA A 612 22.18 -7.06 -8.23
CA ALA A 612 23.15 -6.14 -8.82
C ALA A 612 23.12 -6.16 -10.35
N ILE A 613 22.88 -7.31 -10.99
CA ILE A 613 22.76 -7.38 -12.44
C ILE A 613 21.41 -6.87 -12.90
N CYS A 614 20.31 -7.42 -12.37
CA CYS A 614 18.96 -7.12 -12.82
C CYS A 614 18.64 -5.63 -12.65
N GLU A 615 18.91 -5.09 -11.46
CA GLU A 615 18.56 -3.72 -11.12
C GLU A 615 19.46 -2.71 -11.86
N GLU A 616 20.78 -2.96 -11.96
CA GLU A 616 21.65 -2.02 -12.68
C GLU A 616 21.36 -1.99 -14.17
N ILE A 617 21.12 -3.14 -14.82
CA ILE A 617 20.75 -3.19 -16.24
C ILE A 617 19.44 -2.44 -16.48
N THR A 618 18.45 -2.59 -15.60
CA THR A 618 17.17 -1.88 -15.71
C THR A 618 17.29 -0.39 -15.43
N PHE A 619 17.77 -0.02 -14.24
CA PHE A 619 17.74 1.38 -13.79
C PHE A 619 18.86 2.22 -14.42
N ARG A 620 20.10 1.71 -14.50
CA ARG A 620 21.28 2.47 -14.99
C ARG A 620 21.55 2.20 -16.46
N GLY A 621 21.22 1.00 -16.95
CA GLY A 621 21.27 0.68 -18.38
C GLY A 621 20.12 1.36 -19.13
N PHE A 622 18.95 0.72 -19.10
CA PHE A 622 17.82 1.08 -19.96
C PHE A 622 17.15 2.41 -19.59
N ILE A 623 16.66 2.54 -18.34
CA ILE A 623 15.86 3.71 -17.93
C ILE A 623 16.72 4.97 -17.92
N PHE A 624 17.87 4.94 -17.24
CA PHE A 624 18.82 6.05 -17.25
C PHE A 624 19.35 6.38 -18.64
N GLY A 625 19.69 5.36 -19.45
CA GLY A 625 20.14 5.53 -20.82
C GLY A 625 19.16 6.31 -21.69
N GLY A 626 17.86 6.03 -21.56
CA GLY A 626 16.81 6.78 -22.27
C GLY A 626 16.59 8.19 -21.73
N LEU A 627 16.63 8.37 -20.40
CA LEU A 627 16.38 9.69 -19.78
C LEU A 627 17.51 10.70 -20.02
N VAL A 628 18.77 10.27 -20.06
CA VAL A 628 19.92 11.16 -20.33
C VAL A 628 19.79 11.85 -21.68
N ARG A 629 19.14 11.22 -22.65
CA ARG A 629 18.91 11.77 -24.00
C ARG A 629 17.92 12.93 -24.03
N GLY A 630 17.15 13.12 -22.97
CA GLY A 630 16.22 14.26 -22.81
C GLY A 630 16.89 15.60 -22.53
N GLY A 631 18.22 15.71 -22.65
CA GLY A 631 18.97 16.98 -22.52
C GLY A 631 19.32 17.41 -21.09
N HIS A 632 18.93 16.63 -20.07
CA HIS A 632 19.17 16.97 -18.66
C HIS A 632 19.75 15.78 -17.88
N PRO A 633 21.06 15.49 -18.01
CA PRO A 633 21.68 14.28 -17.45
C PRO A 633 21.58 14.20 -15.92
N LEU A 634 21.71 15.31 -15.20
CA LEU A 634 21.56 15.32 -13.74
C LEU A 634 20.12 15.03 -13.29
N ARG A 635 19.12 15.45 -14.07
CA ARG A 635 17.72 15.07 -13.80
C ARG A 635 17.51 13.58 -14.02
N ALA A 636 18.13 13.00 -15.05
CA ALA A 636 18.09 11.57 -15.28
C ALA A 636 18.69 10.77 -14.10
N VAL A 637 19.83 11.22 -13.54
CA VAL A 637 20.41 10.62 -12.33
C VAL A 637 19.42 10.67 -11.16
N LEU A 638 18.84 11.85 -10.88
CA LEU A 638 17.91 12.02 -9.77
C LEU A 638 16.66 11.15 -9.92
N VAL A 639 16.01 11.19 -11.08
CA VAL A 639 14.77 10.45 -11.33
C VAL A 639 15.01 8.94 -11.22
N THR A 640 16.07 8.42 -11.84
CA THR A 640 16.36 6.98 -11.79
C THR A 640 16.77 6.50 -10.41
N ALA A 641 17.50 7.32 -9.65
CA ALA A 641 17.83 7.02 -8.26
C ALA A 641 16.58 6.91 -7.37
N ILE A 642 15.61 7.82 -7.55
CA ILE A 642 14.33 7.77 -6.81
C ILE A 642 13.53 6.52 -7.21
N MET A 643 13.44 6.21 -8.51
CA MET A 643 12.74 5.00 -8.97
C MET A 643 13.38 3.72 -8.41
N PHE A 644 14.71 3.66 -8.35
CA PHE A 644 15.46 2.58 -7.72
C PHE A 644 15.24 2.51 -6.19
N GLY A 645 15.08 3.65 -5.52
CA GLY A 645 14.67 3.67 -4.11
C GLY A 645 13.29 3.03 -3.92
N ILE A 646 12.29 3.51 -4.65
CA ILE A 646 10.88 3.07 -4.53
C ILE A 646 10.74 1.56 -4.80
N SER A 647 11.56 0.97 -5.67
CA SER A 647 11.49 -0.46 -5.98
C SER A 647 11.73 -1.38 -4.79
N HIS A 648 12.35 -0.91 -3.70
CA HIS A 648 12.65 -1.71 -2.51
C HIS A 648 11.43 -1.86 -1.57
N GLY A 649 10.52 -0.89 -1.53
CA GLY A 649 9.21 -0.98 -0.84
C GLY A 649 9.25 -0.91 0.69
N VAL A 650 10.40 -1.16 1.31
CA VAL A 650 10.66 -0.80 2.71
C VAL A 650 11.21 0.62 2.74
N LEU A 651 10.63 1.50 3.57
CA LEU A 651 10.96 2.93 3.55
C LEU A 651 12.44 3.20 3.84
N GLN A 652 12.99 2.57 4.88
CA GLN A 652 14.39 2.72 5.30
C GLN A 652 15.35 2.32 4.18
N GLN A 653 15.07 1.17 3.56
CA GLN A 653 15.84 0.68 2.43
C GLN A 653 15.67 1.58 1.20
N SER A 654 14.46 2.11 0.96
CA SER A 654 14.18 2.98 -0.19
C SER A 654 14.99 4.29 -0.11
N ILE A 655 15.11 4.88 1.08
CA ILE A 655 15.90 6.11 1.29
C ILE A 655 17.39 5.81 1.06
N SER A 656 17.94 4.79 1.72
CA SER A 656 19.37 4.43 1.57
C SER A 656 19.71 4.02 0.13
N ALA A 657 18.84 3.26 -0.54
CA ALA A 657 18.98 2.88 -1.93
C ALA A 657 18.92 4.09 -2.87
N THR A 658 18.12 5.11 -2.58
CA THR A 658 18.09 6.36 -3.37
C THR A 658 19.45 7.07 -3.32
N PHE A 659 20.07 7.19 -2.14
CA PHE A 659 21.40 7.82 -2.01
C PHE A 659 22.49 7.02 -2.73
N MET A 660 22.52 5.70 -2.55
CA MET A 660 23.41 4.83 -3.33
C MET A 660 23.14 4.99 -4.82
N GLY A 661 21.87 5.11 -5.20
CA GLY A 661 21.47 5.24 -6.58
C GLY A 661 21.88 6.55 -7.26
N LEU A 662 21.94 7.65 -6.50
CA LEU A 662 22.51 8.92 -6.97
C LEU A 662 24.00 8.77 -7.30
N LEU A 663 24.74 8.08 -6.42
CA LEU A 663 26.16 7.80 -6.61
C LEU A 663 26.40 6.91 -7.84
N LEU A 664 25.71 5.77 -7.93
CA LEU A 664 25.84 4.85 -9.06
C LEU A 664 25.39 5.51 -10.37
N GLY A 665 24.32 6.30 -10.35
CA GLY A 665 23.88 7.08 -11.50
C GLY A 665 24.91 8.12 -11.96
N TRP A 666 25.60 8.77 -11.03
CA TRP A 666 26.70 9.69 -11.37
C TRP A 666 27.91 8.95 -11.97
N ILE A 667 28.28 7.79 -11.41
CA ILE A 667 29.36 6.95 -11.98
C ILE A 667 28.98 6.46 -13.38
N ALA A 668 27.75 5.99 -13.58
CA ALA A 668 27.25 5.55 -14.88
C ALA A 668 27.20 6.71 -15.90
N LEU A 669 26.88 7.93 -15.46
CA LEU A 669 26.92 9.13 -16.28
C LEU A 669 28.34 9.40 -16.80
N ARG A 670 29.35 9.32 -15.91
CA ARG A 670 30.75 9.62 -16.23
C ARG A 670 31.44 8.52 -17.04
N THR A 671 31.21 7.27 -16.67
CA THR A 671 31.88 6.12 -17.30
C THR A 671 31.22 5.68 -18.60
N GLY A 672 30.01 6.15 -18.89
CA GLY A 672 29.25 5.69 -20.05
C GLY A 672 28.73 4.25 -19.92
N SER A 673 28.94 3.58 -18.78
CA SER A 673 28.78 2.13 -18.61
C SER A 673 28.00 1.77 -17.35
N VAL A 674 27.27 0.66 -17.40
CA VAL A 674 26.60 0.06 -16.25
C VAL A 674 27.54 -0.84 -15.42
N LEU A 675 28.65 -1.33 -15.99
CA LEU A 675 29.52 -2.34 -15.38
C LEU A 675 30.17 -1.88 -14.06
N PRO A 676 30.68 -0.64 -13.93
CA PRO A 676 31.16 -0.14 -12.64
C PRO A 676 30.08 -0.11 -11.56
N GLY A 677 28.84 0.20 -11.96
CA GLY A 677 27.69 0.19 -11.07
C GLY A 677 27.38 -1.22 -10.54
N ILE A 678 27.37 -2.21 -11.44
CA ILE A 678 27.20 -3.64 -11.09
C ILE A 678 28.27 -4.07 -10.08
N ALA A 679 29.54 -3.72 -10.31
CA ALA A 679 30.64 -4.10 -9.42
C ALA A 679 30.48 -3.53 -8.00
N ILE A 680 30.17 -2.24 -7.90
CA ILE A 680 29.98 -1.56 -6.61
C ILE A 680 28.73 -2.10 -5.89
N HIS A 681 27.62 -2.23 -6.61
CA HIS A 681 26.35 -2.72 -6.04
C HIS A 681 26.48 -4.17 -5.56
N PHE A 682 27.05 -5.06 -6.39
CA PHE A 682 27.36 -6.43 -5.99
C PHE A 682 28.22 -6.48 -4.73
N SER A 683 29.31 -5.70 -4.70
CA SER A 683 30.24 -5.68 -3.57
C SER A 683 29.56 -5.18 -2.30
N ASN A 684 28.75 -4.13 -2.38
CA ASN A 684 28.00 -3.59 -1.25
C ASN A 684 27.03 -4.63 -0.67
N ASN A 685 26.28 -5.34 -1.52
CA ASN A 685 25.32 -6.33 -1.06
C ASN A 685 26.02 -7.58 -0.54
N ALA A 686 27.10 -8.03 -1.20
CA ALA A 686 27.89 -9.18 -0.79
C ALA A 686 28.55 -8.95 0.59
N LEU A 687 29.12 -7.76 0.82
CA LEU A 687 29.66 -7.36 2.12
C LEU A 687 28.55 -7.26 3.17
N SER A 688 27.37 -6.73 2.82
CA SER A 688 26.25 -6.59 3.76
C SER A 688 25.73 -7.94 4.27
N VAL A 689 25.52 -8.93 3.38
CA VAL A 689 25.07 -10.27 3.79
C VAL A 689 26.17 -11.12 4.44
N SER A 690 27.43 -10.71 4.30
CA SER A 690 28.58 -11.39 4.90
C SER A 690 28.99 -10.78 6.24
N LEU A 691 28.57 -9.55 6.56
CA LEU A 691 29.06 -8.78 7.70
C LEU A 691 28.92 -9.53 9.03
N GLN A 692 27.77 -10.16 9.27
CA GLN A 692 27.54 -10.97 10.47
C GLN A 692 28.50 -12.16 10.57
N ARG A 693 28.62 -12.95 9.50
CA ARG A 693 29.54 -14.11 9.47
C ARG A 693 31.00 -13.70 9.60
N VAL A 694 31.38 -12.54 9.06
CA VAL A 694 32.74 -11.99 9.16
C VAL A 694 33.03 -11.53 10.59
N ALA A 695 32.07 -10.91 11.26
CA ALA A 695 32.21 -10.50 12.66
C ALA A 695 32.38 -11.70 13.62
N GLU A 696 31.87 -12.88 13.26
CA GLU A 696 32.00 -14.12 14.03
C GLU A 696 33.37 -14.79 13.92
N LEU A 697 34.23 -14.40 12.96
CA LEU A 697 35.54 -15.02 12.73
C LEU A 697 36.60 -14.67 13.80
N ASP A 698 36.30 -13.74 14.71
CA ASP A 698 37.14 -13.28 15.85
C ASP A 698 38.63 -13.08 15.50
N LEU A 699 38.89 -12.44 14.36
CA LEU A 699 40.25 -12.11 13.93
C LEU A 699 40.66 -10.73 14.50
N PRO A 700 41.91 -10.56 14.98
CA PRO A 700 42.35 -9.30 15.61
C PRO A 700 42.17 -8.05 14.72
N ILE A 701 42.43 -8.20 13.42
CA ILE A 701 42.28 -7.10 12.44
C ILE A 701 40.80 -6.72 12.24
N LEU A 702 39.90 -7.69 12.32
CA LEU A 702 38.47 -7.45 12.15
C LEU A 702 37.87 -6.77 13.39
N ASN A 703 38.35 -7.09 14.59
CA ASN A 703 37.90 -6.47 15.84
C ASN A 703 38.28 -4.98 15.92
N GLU A 704 39.35 -4.56 15.24
CA GLU A 704 39.67 -3.13 15.07
C GLU A 704 38.75 -2.44 14.06
N LEU A 705 38.18 -3.17 13.08
CA LEU A 705 37.34 -2.57 12.04
C LEU A 705 35.84 -2.60 12.38
N ILE A 706 35.39 -3.65 13.05
CA ILE A 706 33.99 -4.00 13.29
C ILE A 706 33.72 -4.04 14.80
N LEU A 707 32.72 -3.28 15.22
CA LEU A 707 32.11 -3.27 16.54
C LEU A 707 30.92 -4.22 16.58
N ASN A 708 30.90 -5.13 17.55
CA ASN A 708 29.68 -5.88 17.87
C ASN A 708 28.80 -5.02 18.79
N THR A 709 27.70 -4.49 18.24
CA THR A 709 26.72 -3.70 19.00
C THR A 709 25.49 -4.53 19.33
N ALA A 710 24.64 -4.06 20.25
CA ALA A 710 23.37 -4.71 20.58
C ALA A 710 22.41 -4.84 19.37
N ASN A 711 22.59 -4.00 18.34
CA ASN A 711 21.77 -4.00 17.12
C ASN A 711 22.47 -4.73 15.95
N GLY A 712 23.58 -5.44 16.21
CA GLY A 712 24.37 -6.15 15.21
C GLY A 712 25.77 -5.54 14.96
N PRO A 713 26.55 -6.13 14.05
CA PRO A 713 27.89 -5.64 13.70
C PRO A 713 27.82 -4.29 12.97
N ALA A 714 28.64 -3.33 13.41
CA ALA A 714 28.77 -2.00 12.83
C ALA A 714 30.25 -1.66 12.64
N TYR A 715 30.59 -0.68 11.81
CA TYR A 715 31.97 -0.23 11.65
C TYR A 715 32.37 0.81 12.69
N HIS A 716 33.64 0.82 13.09
CA HIS A 716 34.17 1.87 13.94
C HIS A 716 34.05 3.27 13.28
N PRO A 717 33.68 4.34 14.03
CA PRO A 717 33.51 5.68 13.47
C PRO A 717 34.76 6.24 12.76
N TYR A 718 35.96 5.95 13.29
CA TYR A 718 37.21 6.40 12.69
C TYR A 718 37.47 5.71 11.34
N TRP A 719 37.12 4.42 11.21
CA TRP A 719 37.24 3.69 9.95
C TRP A 719 36.27 4.25 8.91
N THR A 720 35.02 4.51 9.31
CA THR A 720 34.02 5.16 8.46
C THR A 720 34.50 6.54 7.97
N ALA A 721 35.16 7.33 8.82
CA ALA A 721 35.75 8.61 8.42
C ALA A 721 36.90 8.46 7.42
N CYS A 722 37.79 7.48 7.61
CA CYS A 722 38.84 7.15 6.63
C CYS A 722 38.23 6.73 5.29
N CYS A 723 37.24 5.84 5.31
CA CYS A 723 36.51 5.39 4.11
C CYS A 723 35.83 6.54 3.37
N PHE A 724 35.32 7.56 4.09
CA PHE A 724 34.76 8.76 3.48
C PHE A 724 35.81 9.53 2.66
N ILE A 725 36.98 9.78 3.25
CA ILE A 725 38.07 10.52 2.59
C ILE A 725 38.55 9.77 1.35
N VAL A 726 38.79 8.45 1.47
CA VAL A 726 39.24 7.62 0.35
C VAL A 726 38.18 7.56 -0.75
N SER A 727 36.90 7.37 -0.39
CA SER A 727 35.81 7.34 -1.37
C SER A 727 35.69 8.68 -2.12
N ALA A 728 35.80 9.81 -1.42
CA ALA A 728 35.80 11.14 -2.05
C ALA A 728 36.97 11.33 -3.02
N ALA A 729 38.18 10.89 -2.64
CA ALA A 729 39.35 10.93 -3.50
C ALA A 729 39.18 10.03 -4.75
N CYS A 730 38.64 8.82 -4.58
CA CYS A 730 38.34 7.91 -5.69
C CYS A 730 37.30 8.50 -6.66
N LEU A 731 36.24 9.14 -6.16
CA LEU A 731 35.26 9.81 -7.01
C LEU A 731 35.89 10.97 -7.79
N GLY A 732 36.77 11.75 -7.16
CA GLY A 732 37.61 12.74 -7.86
C GLY A 732 38.50 12.12 -8.92
N GLY A 733 39.05 10.93 -8.67
CA GLY A 733 39.82 10.14 -9.63
C GLY A 733 38.99 9.71 -10.83
N VAL A 734 37.78 9.17 -10.62
CA VAL A 734 36.83 8.82 -11.70
C VAL A 734 36.52 10.05 -12.55
N TYR A 735 36.27 11.20 -11.92
CA TYR A 735 36.01 12.46 -12.63
C TYR A 735 37.18 12.87 -13.54
N ARG A 736 38.43 12.84 -13.03
CA ARG A 736 39.62 13.20 -13.82
C ARG A 736 39.85 12.23 -14.99
N ILE A 737 39.81 10.92 -14.72
CA ILE A 737 40.04 9.89 -15.74
C ILE A 737 39.01 10.01 -16.88
N THR A 738 37.75 10.29 -16.55
CA THR A 738 36.69 10.39 -17.56
C THR A 738 36.76 11.71 -18.34
N GLN A 739 37.18 12.82 -17.73
CA GLN A 739 37.47 14.06 -18.46
C GLN A 739 38.62 13.91 -19.46
N ASP A 740 39.71 13.22 -19.07
CA ASP A 740 40.84 12.99 -19.96
C ASP A 740 40.39 12.19 -21.20
N VAL A 741 39.54 11.18 -21.03
CA VAL A 741 39.00 10.37 -22.12
C VAL A 741 38.06 11.18 -23.04
N ASP A 742 37.18 12.01 -22.47
CA ASP A 742 36.32 12.91 -23.25
C ASP A 742 37.15 13.94 -24.05
N SER A 743 38.26 14.42 -23.49
CA SER A 743 39.19 15.35 -24.16
C SER A 743 39.97 14.69 -25.31
N ILE A 744 40.38 13.43 -25.15
CA ILE A 744 41.07 12.66 -26.19
C ILE A 744 40.10 12.33 -27.33
N ASN A 745 38.89 11.86 -27.01
CA ASN A 745 37.88 11.52 -28.03
C ASN A 745 37.35 12.76 -28.78
N SER A 746 37.30 13.93 -28.13
CA SER A 746 36.91 15.18 -28.80
C SER A 746 38.02 15.71 -29.71
N ASN A 747 39.29 15.52 -29.36
CA ASN A 747 40.43 15.85 -30.22
C ASN A 747 40.56 14.89 -31.41
N ASP A 748 40.31 13.60 -31.25
CA ASP A 748 40.25 12.64 -32.37
C ASP A 748 39.02 12.87 -33.26
N ALA A 749 37.87 13.22 -32.70
CA ALA A 749 36.69 13.62 -33.50
C ALA A 749 36.88 14.95 -34.24
N LEU A 750 37.75 15.84 -33.76
CA LEU A 750 38.20 17.05 -34.46
C LEU A 750 39.23 16.71 -35.55
N ALA A 751 40.13 15.74 -35.32
CA ALA A 751 41.09 15.26 -36.32
C ALA A 751 40.39 14.50 -37.47
N ASP A 752 39.39 13.66 -37.18
CA ASP A 752 38.58 12.97 -38.19
C ASP A 752 37.70 13.94 -39.01
N ARG A 753 37.24 15.06 -38.40
CA ARG A 753 36.55 16.12 -39.15
C ARG A 753 37.46 16.90 -40.09
N VAL A 754 38.78 16.94 -39.82
CA VAL A 754 39.77 17.57 -40.72
C VAL A 754 40.15 16.62 -41.87
N ILE A 755 40.04 15.31 -41.70
CA ILE A 755 40.35 14.31 -42.74
C ILE A 755 39.11 14.02 -43.63
N VAL A 756 37.89 14.17 -43.12
CA VAL A 756 36.63 13.96 -43.88
C VAL A 756 36.06 15.26 -44.50
N GLY A 757 36.76 16.39 -44.34
CA GLY A 757 36.41 17.71 -44.91
C GLY A 757 36.58 17.86 -46.43
N GLY A 758 36.43 16.78 -47.20
CA GLY A 758 36.42 16.79 -48.66
C GLY A 758 35.28 15.91 -49.17
N ASN A 759 34.18 16.54 -49.60
CA ASN A 759 32.95 15.99 -50.18
C ASN A 759 31.83 15.62 -49.20
N ALA A 760 30.85 16.53 -49.04
CA ALA A 760 29.43 16.26 -49.29
C ALA A 760 28.58 17.52 -48.99
N THR A 761 28.18 18.19 -50.07
CA THR A 761 27.00 19.05 -50.29
C THR A 761 26.01 19.26 -49.12
N ASP A 762 25.98 20.48 -48.58
CA ASP A 762 24.81 21.06 -47.88
C ASP A 762 24.11 22.08 -48.81
N PRO A 763 22.85 21.85 -49.24
CA PRO A 763 22.11 22.77 -50.11
C PRO A 763 21.52 23.99 -49.39
N SER A 764 21.64 24.12 -48.07
CA SER A 764 20.86 25.09 -47.28
C SER A 764 21.51 26.48 -47.08
N LEU A 765 22.72 26.71 -47.62
CA LEU A 765 23.50 27.95 -47.38
C LEU A 765 23.64 28.90 -48.59
N LYS A 766 22.81 28.77 -49.63
CA LYS A 766 22.77 29.73 -50.75
C LYS A 766 21.50 30.58 -50.75
N ARG A 767 21.52 31.67 -49.98
CA ARG A 767 20.81 32.92 -50.31
C ARG A 767 21.38 34.00 -49.41
N LEU A 768 22.32 34.78 -49.97
CA LEU A 768 22.60 36.18 -49.67
C LEU A 768 23.81 36.58 -50.53
N THR A 769 23.55 36.95 -51.78
CA THR A 769 24.36 37.97 -52.47
C THR A 769 23.83 39.34 -52.02
N PRO A 770 24.69 40.37 -51.93
CA PRO A 770 24.95 41.18 -53.11
C PRO A 770 26.41 41.63 -53.30
N ALA A 771 26.77 41.64 -54.58
CA ALA A 771 27.41 42.73 -55.34
C ALA A 771 28.78 43.29 -54.91
N THR A 772 29.72 43.16 -55.88
CA THR A 772 30.69 44.20 -56.34
C THR A 772 31.57 44.82 -55.25
N GLN A 773 32.88 44.57 -55.18
CA GLN A 773 33.94 44.76 -56.17
C GLN A 773 35.23 44.15 -55.61
#